data_AF-A0A3A8HF83-F1
#
_entry.id   AF-A0A3A8HF83-F1
#
_cell.length_a   1.000
_cell.length_b   1.000
_cell.length_c   1.000
_cell.angle_alpha   90.00
_cell.angle_beta   90.00
_cell.angle_gamma   90.00
#
_symmetry.space_group_name_H-M   'P 1'
#
loop_
_entity.id
_entity.type
_entity.pdbx_description
1 polymer ?
#
loop_
_entity_poly.entity_id
_entity_poly.type
_entity_poly.pdbx_seq_one_letter_code
_entity_poly.pdbx_strand_id
1 'polypeptide(L)'
;MPVFHGARWIALCLLTFVLACGSTEPDPTPGEDDDSDKVAALTLSPNGATLLVGETLTLAAHALDNSGHVLNNVQVTWSSQLPTYATVTDGRVTGVAPGGSVITAKVGAVSTTLTVVVMPDDPSRPSSDEVLASAHEAGLINDEELLAYRVYAAFSDPRLPLQYKARVDPGFDVTPLEELRERFDDLSAPMQDALGMYMLRPDDPGSWLNTPLPDARLSSMKRPACRASSDRWYSPSPSYAKVKVWFELAFPSQRDQAIFLDRAIESEIWPKLMALGLKEPLTDEAYVGCNGGSAHLDIYLSRNMTGQRGSTVPEGLDNTQAATFILVSDGLTKDELKSAVAHELMHAIQWSYKTKGPQPQYGWIRDATANWAIDQVFGQAPQLEHDYADCFMRTPDLSLEDRSPGHCTSAAAGKLAGRDYGAYLFFQYLAKKHGPNVVVAALEKLTTETSSLTAVDSVVPGKLEKTWPEFAKVLWNQAPIDAKAESFAKWDQLKEKVKVHALKGDLAGAPEHKEELHDELKNLSNHYEHFTFSDPNTRSLLFHNGWFKNITESKDPVKVLALWNDASGAWHEEDWSDYEYVGLCRDLKSQRAQDLIIITSNAKFEPNGGGSLKAAKTPYLKRSNLGCWKYKGTSKAVLMGAGWSGRGKVLDANLEYQVLGAFAASDYEHPSLPHTKRLGAFMIMPVSGDFTLDVDYNFGGCRYTHGPTKYALVASGGVMLMNPFNELKSPDPDTQDWLSHASRSYTSAIGDGRIVDIAVSGSPDCRGPEKDAPGNILFTDSGSPPLAKPNGELSGTFLYSDTTYTWTLQPQLEP
;
A
#
# COMPACT_ATOMS: atom_id res chain seq x y z
N MET A 1 45.49 23.53 -62.97
CA MET A 1 45.82 23.72 -64.41
C MET A 1 46.40 22.40 -64.92
N PRO A 2 46.09 21.92 -66.14
CA PRO A 2 45.45 22.61 -67.29
C PRO A 2 43.93 22.28 -67.40
N VAL A 3 43.00 23.18 -67.81
CA VAL A 3 42.75 23.83 -69.14
C VAL A 3 42.05 22.81 -70.09
N PHE A 4 40.87 23.00 -70.71
CA PHE A 4 39.88 24.10 -70.84
C PHE A 4 38.77 23.68 -71.87
N HIS A 5 37.64 24.41 -71.91
CA HIS A 5 36.61 24.55 -72.99
C HIS A 5 35.69 23.34 -73.26
N GLY A 6 34.37 23.43 -73.46
CA GLY A 6 33.44 24.54 -73.63
C GLY A 6 32.30 24.12 -74.59
N ALA A 7 31.06 24.62 -74.36
CA ALA A 7 29.96 24.77 -75.34
C ALA A 7 29.43 23.50 -76.06
N ARG A 8 28.15 23.31 -76.46
CA ARG A 8 26.89 24.05 -76.46
C ARG A 8 25.82 23.05 -76.99
N TRP A 9 24.61 23.08 -76.43
CA TRP A 9 23.30 23.08 -77.14
C TRP A 9 22.67 21.77 -77.69
N ILE A 10 21.41 21.57 -77.22
CA ILE A 10 20.19 21.16 -77.94
C ILE A 10 19.82 19.67 -78.10
N ALA A 11 18.74 19.34 -77.38
CA ALA A 11 17.49 18.66 -77.77
C ALA A 11 17.43 17.15 -78.06
N LEU A 12 16.71 16.49 -77.14
CA LEU A 12 15.43 15.80 -77.32
C LEU A 12 15.40 14.60 -78.32
N CYS A 13 15.29 13.38 -77.79
CA CYS A 13 14.03 12.61 -77.83
C CYS A 13 14.22 11.11 -77.49
N LEU A 14 13.31 10.68 -76.61
CA LEU A 14 12.63 9.37 -76.50
C LEU A 14 13.34 8.10 -76.01
N LEU A 15 12.87 7.69 -74.82
CA LEU A 15 12.30 6.39 -74.43
C LEU A 15 13.18 5.12 -74.58
N THR A 16 13.52 4.50 -73.46
CA THR A 16 12.69 3.46 -72.79
C THR A 16 13.46 2.86 -71.61
N PHE A 17 12.88 2.84 -70.41
CA PHE A 17 12.96 1.69 -69.49
C PHE A 17 11.79 1.73 -68.52
N VAL A 18 11.15 0.58 -68.38
CA VAL A 18 9.87 0.33 -67.75
C VAL A 18 10.11 -0.49 -66.47
N LEU A 19 9.28 -0.20 -65.46
CA LEU A 19 8.95 -0.97 -64.26
C LEU A 19 9.95 -1.01 -63.08
N ALA A 20 9.64 -0.19 -62.08
CA ALA A 20 9.55 -0.66 -60.70
C ALA A 20 8.31 0.00 -60.05
N CYS A 21 7.23 -0.77 -59.89
CA CYS A 21 6.11 -0.38 -59.04
C CYS A 21 6.54 -0.49 -57.58
N GLY A 22 6.67 0.66 -56.92
CA GLY A 22 6.58 0.81 -55.48
C GLY A 22 5.79 2.08 -55.25
N SER A 23 4.48 1.96 -55.09
CA SER A 23 3.61 3.08 -54.74
C SER A 23 3.93 3.50 -53.30
N THR A 24 4.90 4.40 -53.18
CA THR A 24 5.05 5.28 -52.02
C THR A 24 4.05 6.41 -52.25
N GLU A 25 2.88 6.34 -51.62
CA GLU A 25 2.04 7.53 -51.54
C GLU A 25 2.77 8.55 -50.65
N PRO A 26 2.98 9.79 -51.12
CA PRO A 26 3.48 10.86 -50.27
C PRO A 26 2.43 11.22 -49.20
N ASP A 27 2.90 11.47 -47.99
CA ASP A 27 2.11 11.99 -46.86
C ASP A 27 1.29 13.22 -47.33
N PRO A 28 -0.06 13.21 -47.25
CA PRO A 28 -0.85 14.34 -47.70
C PRO A 28 -0.56 15.56 -46.83
N THR A 29 0.18 16.52 -47.39
CA THR A 29 0.25 17.89 -46.87
C THR A 29 -1.15 18.51 -46.94
N PRO A 30 -1.72 19.00 -45.83
CA PRO A 30 -2.99 19.70 -45.88
C PRO A 30 -2.79 21.03 -46.61
N GLY A 31 -3.42 21.20 -47.79
CA GLY A 31 -3.44 22.52 -48.41
C GLY A 31 -3.88 22.70 -49.88
N GLU A 32 -3.98 21.69 -50.74
CA GLU A 32 -4.17 21.99 -52.19
C GLU A 32 -5.49 21.56 -52.87
N ASP A 33 -6.33 20.71 -52.26
CA ASP A 33 -7.69 20.43 -52.76
C ASP A 33 -8.69 20.33 -51.59
N ASP A 34 -9.29 21.45 -51.20
CA ASP A 34 -10.41 21.49 -50.23
C ASP A 34 -11.70 21.06 -50.93
N ASP A 35 -12.22 19.88 -50.60
CA ASP A 35 -13.44 19.32 -51.20
C ASP A 35 -14.73 19.95 -50.65
N SER A 36 -14.63 21.04 -49.88
CA SER A 36 -15.77 21.74 -49.27
C SER A 36 -16.88 22.13 -50.24
N ASP A 37 -16.57 22.43 -51.51
CA ASP A 37 -17.56 22.77 -52.54
C ASP A 37 -18.37 21.56 -53.06
N LYS A 38 -17.91 20.33 -52.79
CA LYS A 38 -18.58 19.07 -53.18
C LYS A 38 -19.52 18.52 -52.12
N VAL A 39 -19.56 19.17 -50.95
CA VAL A 39 -20.34 18.72 -49.79
C VAL A 39 -21.83 18.95 -50.04
N ALA A 40 -22.60 17.87 -50.01
CA ALA A 40 -24.06 17.88 -50.18
C ALA A 40 -24.80 17.73 -48.85
N ALA A 41 -24.24 16.97 -47.91
CA ALA A 41 -24.81 16.74 -46.59
C ALA A 41 -23.72 16.67 -45.51
N LEU A 42 -24.11 16.98 -44.26
CA LEU A 42 -23.24 16.91 -43.10
C LEU A 42 -23.99 16.19 -41.97
N THR A 43 -23.38 15.16 -41.40
CA THR A 43 -23.94 14.39 -40.28
C THR A 43 -23.01 14.42 -39.07
N LEU A 44 -23.57 14.37 -37.85
CA LEU A 44 -22.79 14.36 -36.61
C LEU A 44 -22.85 12.98 -35.94
N SER A 45 -21.71 12.55 -35.39
CA SER A 45 -21.63 11.38 -34.51
C SER A 45 -20.78 11.68 -33.25
N PRO A 46 -21.33 11.50 -32.04
CA PRO A 46 -22.71 11.11 -31.75
C PRO A 46 -23.76 12.16 -32.16
N ASN A 47 -25.02 11.74 -32.30
CA ASN A 47 -26.16 12.60 -32.67
C ASN A 47 -26.95 13.13 -31.45
N GLY A 48 -26.41 12.93 -30.24
CA GLY A 48 -26.93 13.40 -28.96
C GLY A 48 -25.78 13.76 -28.03
N ALA A 49 -25.98 14.70 -27.11
CA ALA A 49 -24.96 15.07 -26.12
C ALA A 49 -25.59 15.51 -24.79
N THR A 50 -25.36 14.72 -23.75
CA THR A 50 -25.62 15.10 -22.36
C THR A 50 -24.29 15.05 -21.61
N LEU A 51 -23.85 16.17 -21.08
CA LEU A 51 -22.58 16.33 -20.37
C LEU A 51 -22.82 16.78 -18.93
N LEU A 52 -21.90 16.45 -18.04
CA LEU A 52 -21.72 17.19 -16.79
C LEU A 52 -20.88 18.45 -17.02
N VAL A 53 -20.95 19.39 -16.08
CA VAL A 53 -20.00 20.50 -16.03
C VAL A 53 -18.57 19.95 -15.98
N GLY A 54 -17.69 20.43 -16.86
CA GLY A 54 -16.30 19.97 -16.99
C GLY A 54 -16.13 18.73 -17.87
N GLU A 55 -17.20 17.98 -18.17
CA GLU A 55 -17.13 16.82 -19.07
C GLU A 55 -16.98 17.27 -20.53
N THR A 56 -16.32 16.43 -21.32
CA THR A 56 -16.07 16.68 -22.73
C THR A 56 -16.55 15.55 -23.61
N LEU A 57 -17.07 15.90 -24.79
CA LEU A 57 -17.48 14.96 -25.83
C LEU A 57 -17.00 15.46 -27.18
N THR A 58 -16.27 14.62 -27.90
CA THR A 58 -15.75 14.90 -29.22
C THR A 58 -16.75 14.44 -30.28
N LEU A 59 -17.24 15.38 -31.08
CA LEU A 59 -18.14 15.15 -32.20
C LEU A 59 -17.33 14.99 -33.49
N ALA A 60 -17.65 13.97 -34.28
CA ALA A 60 -17.20 13.85 -35.66
C ALA A 60 -18.28 14.41 -36.59
N ALA A 61 -17.87 15.21 -37.57
CA ALA A 61 -18.74 15.70 -38.62
C ALA A 61 -18.38 15.00 -39.94
N HIS A 62 -19.30 14.21 -40.47
CA HIS A 62 -19.11 13.47 -41.71
C HIS A 62 -19.76 14.23 -42.86
N ALA A 63 -18.92 14.81 -43.72
CA ALA A 63 -19.35 15.43 -44.96
C ALA A 63 -19.57 14.37 -46.03
N LEU A 64 -20.68 14.47 -46.74
CA LEU A 64 -21.08 13.53 -47.79
C LEU A 64 -21.23 14.27 -49.12
N ASP A 65 -20.77 13.68 -50.21
CA ASP A 65 -21.05 14.15 -51.57
C ASP A 65 -22.51 13.84 -51.99
N ASN A 66 -22.90 14.28 -53.20
CA ASN A 66 -24.23 14.01 -53.75
C ASN A 66 -24.53 12.50 -53.96
N SER A 67 -23.51 11.65 -53.95
CA SER A 67 -23.63 10.20 -54.09
C SER A 67 -23.68 9.47 -52.75
N GLY A 68 -23.54 10.21 -51.63
CA GLY A 68 -23.48 9.65 -50.28
C GLY A 68 -22.10 9.14 -49.86
N HIS A 69 -21.03 9.46 -50.60
CA HIS A 69 -19.66 9.11 -50.20
C HIS A 69 -19.08 10.13 -49.23
N VAL A 70 -18.32 9.65 -48.23
CA VAL A 70 -17.65 10.50 -47.25
C VAL A 70 -16.50 11.27 -47.91
N LEU A 71 -16.40 12.56 -47.62
CA LEU A 71 -15.30 13.44 -48.02
C LEU A 71 -14.33 13.59 -46.84
N ASN A 72 -13.05 13.29 -47.05
CA ASN A 72 -12.05 13.19 -45.98
C ASN A 72 -11.21 14.47 -45.76
N ASN A 73 -11.14 15.36 -46.76
CA ASN A 73 -10.36 16.60 -46.72
C ASN A 73 -11.28 17.82 -46.72
N VAL A 74 -12.12 17.93 -45.69
CA VAL A 74 -13.04 19.06 -45.52
C VAL A 74 -12.78 19.78 -44.21
N GLN A 75 -12.65 21.10 -44.25
CA GLN A 75 -12.48 21.89 -43.04
C GLN A 75 -13.84 22.21 -42.41
N VAL A 76 -14.12 21.62 -41.25
CA VAL A 76 -15.37 21.86 -40.51
C VAL A 76 -15.20 23.06 -39.58
N THR A 77 -16.04 24.07 -39.75
CA THR A 77 -16.14 25.19 -38.81
C THR A 77 -17.17 24.86 -37.73
N TRP A 78 -16.75 24.97 -36.46
CA TRP A 78 -17.58 24.73 -35.29
C TRP A 78 -17.97 26.03 -34.60
N SER A 79 -19.22 26.12 -34.12
CA SER A 79 -19.68 27.24 -33.30
C SER A 79 -20.69 26.79 -32.25
N SER A 80 -20.72 27.50 -31.12
CA SER A 80 -21.71 27.31 -30.05
C SER A 80 -22.60 28.54 -29.96
N GLN A 81 -23.93 28.33 -29.97
CA GLN A 81 -24.89 29.42 -29.82
C GLN A 81 -24.82 30.09 -28.44
N LEU A 82 -24.59 29.29 -27.39
CA LEU A 82 -24.49 29.75 -26.01
C LEU A 82 -23.21 29.18 -25.34
N PRO A 83 -22.04 29.80 -25.60
CA PRO A 83 -20.76 29.39 -25.02
C PRO A 83 -20.72 29.39 -23.49
N THR A 84 -21.63 30.13 -22.84
CA THR A 84 -21.77 30.14 -21.38
C THR A 84 -22.19 28.79 -20.81
N TYR A 85 -22.86 27.94 -21.59
CA TYR A 85 -23.28 26.60 -21.16
C TYR A 85 -22.37 25.51 -21.72
N ALA A 86 -22.03 25.58 -23.01
CA ALA A 86 -21.11 24.63 -23.64
C ALA A 86 -20.25 25.31 -24.70
N THR A 87 -18.95 25.04 -24.70
CA THR A 87 -18.01 25.50 -25.73
C THR A 87 -17.68 24.37 -26.70
N VAL A 88 -17.21 24.71 -27.90
CA VAL A 88 -16.73 23.73 -28.89
C VAL A 88 -15.45 24.27 -29.54
N THR A 89 -14.43 23.42 -29.63
CA THR A 89 -13.19 23.70 -30.37
C THR A 89 -12.82 22.44 -31.14
N ASP A 90 -12.67 22.54 -32.47
CA ASP A 90 -12.31 21.40 -33.34
C ASP A 90 -13.16 20.13 -33.11
N GLY A 91 -14.46 20.30 -32.92
CA GLY A 91 -15.40 19.21 -32.62
C GLY A 91 -15.44 18.74 -31.17
N ARG A 92 -14.47 19.13 -30.33
CA ARG A 92 -14.47 18.85 -28.89
C ARG A 92 -15.39 19.81 -28.14
N VAL A 93 -16.53 19.29 -27.68
CA VAL A 93 -17.51 20.01 -26.87
C VAL A 93 -17.13 19.90 -25.39
N THR A 94 -17.18 21.01 -24.65
CA THR A 94 -16.92 21.04 -23.20
C THR A 94 -18.11 21.67 -22.46
N GLY A 95 -18.62 20.99 -21.44
CA GLY A 95 -19.66 21.53 -20.55
C GLY A 95 -19.10 22.60 -19.61
N VAL A 96 -19.68 23.80 -19.64
CA VAL A 96 -19.20 24.97 -18.86
C VAL A 96 -20.09 25.24 -17.65
N ALA A 97 -21.41 25.23 -17.83
CA ALA A 97 -22.37 25.49 -16.76
C ALA A 97 -23.70 24.80 -17.06
N PRO A 98 -24.53 24.49 -16.04
CA PRO A 98 -25.81 23.84 -16.24
C PRO A 98 -26.72 24.66 -17.17
N GLY A 99 -27.28 24.00 -18.19
CA GLY A 99 -28.08 24.64 -19.23
C GLY A 99 -28.01 23.89 -20.55
N GLY A 100 -28.30 24.57 -21.65
CA GLY A 100 -28.24 23.96 -22.98
C GLY A 100 -27.68 24.92 -24.03
N SER A 101 -26.97 24.37 -25.01
CA SER A 101 -26.47 25.12 -26.17
C SER A 101 -26.69 24.32 -27.44
N VAL A 102 -26.82 25.02 -28.57
CA VAL A 102 -26.81 24.41 -29.89
C VAL A 102 -25.41 24.54 -30.48
N ILE A 103 -24.80 23.40 -30.77
CA ILE A 103 -23.52 23.30 -31.49
C ILE A 103 -23.80 23.18 -32.97
N THR A 104 -23.17 24.03 -33.78
CA THR A 104 -23.30 24.01 -35.24
C THR A 104 -21.97 23.62 -35.87
N ALA A 105 -22.00 22.58 -36.70
CA ALA A 105 -20.91 22.22 -37.61
C ALA A 105 -21.27 22.70 -39.01
N LYS A 106 -20.31 23.31 -39.71
CA LYS A 106 -20.53 23.91 -41.02
C LYS A 106 -19.35 23.65 -41.96
N VAL A 107 -19.67 23.29 -43.20
CA VAL A 107 -18.72 23.20 -44.32
C VAL A 107 -19.33 23.94 -45.51
N GLY A 108 -18.67 24.99 -46.00
CA GLY A 108 -19.21 25.83 -47.07
C GLY A 108 -20.62 26.39 -46.73
N ALA A 109 -21.62 26.02 -47.53
CA ALA A 109 -23.02 26.40 -47.31
C ALA A 109 -23.84 25.36 -46.50
N VAL A 110 -23.29 24.17 -46.27
CA VAL A 110 -23.98 23.06 -45.60
C VAL A 110 -23.68 23.12 -44.10
N SER A 111 -24.70 22.99 -43.27
CA SER A 111 -24.56 22.97 -41.83
C SER A 111 -25.47 21.94 -41.18
N THR A 112 -25.05 21.43 -40.03
CA THR A 112 -25.84 20.56 -39.17
C THR A 112 -25.67 21.00 -37.71
N THR A 113 -26.64 20.67 -36.87
CA THR A 113 -26.70 21.14 -35.49
C THR A 113 -26.94 20.01 -34.50
N LEU A 114 -26.38 20.14 -33.31
CA LEU A 114 -26.61 19.25 -32.17
C LEU A 114 -27.00 20.06 -30.94
N THR A 115 -28.07 19.67 -30.26
CA THR A 115 -28.41 20.21 -28.93
C THR A 115 -27.57 19.50 -27.87
N VAL A 116 -26.85 20.28 -27.07
CA VAL A 116 -26.07 19.81 -25.92
C VAL A 116 -26.80 20.24 -24.66
N VAL A 117 -27.04 19.29 -23.75
CA VAL A 117 -27.54 19.55 -22.41
C VAL A 117 -26.39 19.36 -21.42
N VAL A 118 -26.15 20.36 -20.59
CA VAL A 118 -25.14 20.31 -19.53
C VAL A 118 -25.86 20.25 -18.19
N MET A 119 -25.59 19.18 -17.44
CA MET A 119 -26.11 18.95 -16.10
C MET A 119 -25.08 19.40 -15.05
N PRO A 120 -25.51 19.74 -13.83
CA PRO A 120 -24.58 20.02 -12.73
C PRO A 120 -23.69 18.81 -12.43
N ASP A 121 -22.39 19.05 -12.22
CA ASP A 121 -21.51 18.09 -11.57
C ASP A 121 -21.57 18.31 -10.05
N ASP A 122 -21.96 17.28 -9.31
CA ASP A 122 -22.08 17.31 -7.86
C ASP A 122 -21.30 16.12 -7.29
N PRO A 123 -20.09 16.35 -6.76
CA PRO A 123 -19.23 15.30 -6.21
C PRO A 123 -19.86 14.49 -5.07
N SER A 124 -20.90 15.02 -4.43
CA SER A 124 -21.63 14.32 -3.36
C SER A 124 -22.67 13.32 -3.88
N ARG A 125 -23.00 13.36 -5.18
CA ARG A 125 -23.96 12.44 -5.79
C ARG A 125 -23.30 11.13 -6.22
N PRO A 126 -24.08 10.04 -6.25
CA PRO A 126 -23.60 8.77 -6.75
C PRO A 126 -23.12 8.85 -8.21
N SER A 127 -22.08 8.09 -8.53
CA SER A 127 -21.55 7.94 -9.89
C SER A 127 -22.50 7.15 -10.78
N SER A 128 -22.25 7.16 -12.10
CA SER A 128 -23.05 6.33 -13.02
C SER A 128 -23.00 4.85 -12.65
N ASP A 129 -21.84 4.35 -12.20
CA ASP A 129 -21.73 2.96 -11.75
C ASP A 129 -22.60 2.68 -10.51
N GLU A 130 -22.55 3.56 -9.51
CA GLU A 130 -23.32 3.41 -8.26
C GLU A 130 -24.83 3.49 -8.52
N VAL A 131 -25.27 4.39 -9.41
CA VAL A 131 -26.69 4.48 -9.80
C VAL A 131 -27.12 3.24 -10.57
N LEU A 132 -26.30 2.75 -11.50
CA LEU A 132 -26.60 1.55 -12.29
C LEU A 132 -26.66 0.29 -11.41
N ALA A 133 -25.71 0.10 -10.50
CA ALA A 133 -25.73 -0.98 -9.52
C ALA A 133 -26.98 -0.93 -8.65
N SER A 134 -27.32 0.25 -8.12
CA SER A 134 -28.54 0.43 -7.30
C SER A 134 -29.82 0.15 -8.09
N ALA A 135 -29.87 0.55 -9.36
CA ALA A 135 -31.01 0.30 -10.23
C ALA A 135 -31.18 -1.19 -10.54
N HIS A 136 -30.07 -1.90 -10.73
CA HIS A 136 -30.05 -3.34 -10.95
C HIS A 136 -30.50 -4.10 -9.70
N GLU A 137 -29.95 -3.77 -8.53
CA GLU A 137 -30.37 -4.34 -7.24
C GLU A 137 -31.86 -4.10 -6.95
N ALA A 138 -32.39 -2.94 -7.34
CA ALA A 138 -33.81 -2.60 -7.23
C ALA A 138 -34.70 -3.27 -8.30
N GLY A 139 -34.13 -4.01 -9.26
CA GLY A 139 -34.85 -4.66 -10.35
C GLY A 139 -35.42 -3.69 -11.39
N LEU A 140 -34.92 -2.46 -11.47
CA LEU A 140 -35.33 -1.44 -12.45
C LEU A 140 -34.68 -1.67 -13.83
N ILE A 141 -33.52 -2.31 -13.84
CA ILE A 141 -32.81 -2.75 -15.05
C ILE A 141 -32.37 -4.21 -14.87
N ASN A 142 -32.30 -4.96 -15.96
CA ASN A 142 -31.84 -6.35 -15.95
C ASN A 142 -30.30 -6.46 -16.16
N ASP A 143 -29.78 -7.69 -16.10
CA ASP A 143 -28.33 -7.97 -16.23
C ASP A 143 -27.73 -7.56 -17.59
N GLU A 144 -28.50 -7.61 -18.68
CA GLU A 144 -28.03 -7.20 -20.01
C GLU A 144 -28.04 -5.67 -20.14
N GLU A 145 -29.07 -5.02 -19.59
CA GLU A 145 -29.17 -3.56 -19.54
C GLU A 145 -28.06 -2.95 -18.69
N LEU A 146 -27.72 -3.56 -17.56
CA LEU A 146 -26.59 -3.13 -16.72
C LEU A 146 -25.27 -3.14 -17.52
N LEU A 147 -24.98 -4.24 -18.22
CA LEU A 147 -23.79 -4.34 -19.06
C LEU A 147 -23.79 -3.28 -20.18
N ALA A 148 -24.91 -3.12 -20.88
CA ALA A 148 -25.04 -2.16 -21.96
C ALA A 148 -24.83 -0.71 -21.49
N TYR A 149 -25.44 -0.35 -20.36
CA TYR A 149 -25.32 0.99 -19.81
C TYR A 149 -23.92 1.26 -19.24
N ARG A 150 -23.23 0.25 -18.71
CA ARG A 150 -21.81 0.37 -18.36
C ARG A 150 -20.93 0.61 -19.58
N VAL A 151 -21.16 -0.12 -20.69
CA VAL A 151 -20.47 0.14 -21.96
C VAL A 151 -20.76 1.56 -22.46
N TYR A 152 -22.02 1.99 -22.45
CA TYR A 152 -22.36 3.37 -22.86
C TYR A 152 -21.71 4.43 -21.97
N ALA A 153 -21.60 4.19 -20.66
CA ALA A 153 -20.88 5.07 -19.75
C ALA A 153 -19.36 5.11 -20.03
N ALA A 154 -18.73 3.98 -20.38
CA ALA A 154 -17.30 3.90 -20.70
C ALA A 154 -16.91 4.69 -21.97
N PHE A 155 -17.85 4.82 -22.91
CA PHE A 155 -17.63 5.45 -24.22
C PHE A 155 -18.42 6.75 -24.43
N SER A 156 -18.94 7.34 -23.35
CA SER A 156 -19.74 8.58 -23.41
C SER A 156 -20.87 8.53 -24.46
N ASP A 157 -21.51 7.38 -24.60
CA ASP A 157 -22.54 7.15 -25.60
C ASP A 157 -23.87 7.80 -25.16
N PRO A 158 -24.51 8.63 -26.01
CA PRO A 158 -25.75 9.31 -25.67
C PRO A 158 -26.94 8.36 -25.46
N ARG A 159 -26.82 7.08 -25.80
CA ARG A 159 -27.83 6.04 -25.53
C ARG A 159 -27.96 5.71 -24.04
N LEU A 160 -27.01 6.11 -23.20
CA LEU A 160 -27.16 6.00 -21.74
C LEU A 160 -28.37 6.81 -21.28
N PRO A 161 -29.41 6.18 -20.68
CA PRO A 161 -30.59 6.91 -20.24
C PRO A 161 -30.23 8.02 -19.25
N LEU A 162 -30.87 9.19 -19.41
CA LEU A 162 -30.54 10.40 -18.65
C LEU A 162 -30.57 10.20 -17.13
N GLN A 163 -31.48 9.35 -16.63
CA GLN A 163 -31.60 9.02 -15.20
C GLN A 163 -30.41 8.22 -14.63
N TYR A 164 -29.60 7.60 -15.50
CA TYR A 164 -28.38 6.86 -15.15
C TYR A 164 -27.11 7.62 -15.57
N LYS A 165 -27.24 8.75 -16.27
CA LYS A 165 -26.13 9.64 -16.61
C LYS A 165 -25.73 10.45 -15.37
N ALA A 166 -24.55 10.15 -14.86
CA ALA A 166 -23.89 10.82 -13.75
C ALA A 166 -22.39 10.81 -14.00
N ARG A 167 -21.60 11.18 -12.97
CA ARG A 167 -20.14 11.23 -13.08
C ARG A 167 -19.62 9.82 -13.34
N VAL A 168 -18.71 9.68 -14.29
CA VAL A 168 -17.92 8.46 -14.46
C VAL A 168 -16.66 8.63 -13.64
N ASP A 169 -16.50 7.85 -12.59
CA ASP A 169 -15.31 7.93 -11.74
C ASP A 169 -14.07 7.41 -12.49
N PRO A 170 -12.88 7.96 -12.24
CA PRO A 170 -11.63 7.35 -12.70
C PRO A 170 -11.51 5.90 -12.22
N GLY A 171 -10.86 5.06 -13.02
CA GLY A 171 -10.75 3.62 -12.75
C GLY A 171 -12.02 2.84 -13.11
N PHE A 172 -12.98 3.46 -13.80
CA PHE A 172 -14.03 2.76 -14.54
C PHE A 172 -13.36 2.02 -15.71
N ASP A 173 -12.81 0.85 -15.40
CA ASP A 173 -11.89 0.09 -16.23
C ASP A 173 -12.59 -0.66 -17.39
N VAL A 174 -11.82 -1.34 -18.22
CA VAL A 174 -12.17 -2.20 -19.36
C VAL A 174 -13.02 -3.41 -19.00
N THR A 175 -13.37 -3.60 -17.73
CA THR A 175 -14.23 -4.69 -17.26
C THR A 175 -15.54 -4.79 -18.05
N PRO A 176 -16.24 -3.72 -18.45
CA PRO A 176 -17.42 -3.85 -19.30
C PRO A 176 -17.12 -4.37 -20.71
N LEU A 177 -15.95 -4.06 -21.29
CA LEU A 177 -15.56 -4.60 -22.61
C LEU A 177 -15.12 -6.05 -22.52
N GLU A 178 -14.36 -6.42 -21.50
CA GLU A 178 -13.99 -7.82 -21.25
C GLU A 178 -15.25 -8.66 -20.97
N GLU A 179 -16.12 -8.17 -20.08
CA GLU A 179 -17.42 -8.78 -19.77
C GLU A 179 -18.30 -8.87 -21.01
N LEU A 180 -18.36 -7.82 -21.83
CA LEU A 180 -19.08 -7.85 -23.11
C LEU A 180 -18.58 -8.98 -24.00
N ARG A 181 -17.25 -9.12 -24.17
CA ARG A 181 -16.67 -10.15 -25.05
C ARG A 181 -16.90 -11.56 -24.54
N GLU A 182 -16.87 -11.74 -23.22
CA GLU A 182 -17.14 -13.01 -22.54
C GLU A 182 -18.61 -13.41 -22.70
N ARG A 183 -19.54 -12.48 -22.40
CA ARG A 183 -20.98 -12.74 -22.37
C ARG A 183 -21.66 -12.62 -23.74
N PHE A 184 -20.98 -12.11 -24.77
CA PHE A 184 -21.62 -11.69 -26.03
C PHE A 184 -22.54 -12.74 -26.64
N ASP A 185 -22.10 -13.99 -26.69
CA ASP A 185 -22.84 -15.09 -27.33
C ASP A 185 -24.12 -15.46 -26.54
N ASP A 186 -24.17 -15.13 -25.25
CA ASP A 186 -25.29 -15.38 -24.34
C ASP A 186 -26.28 -14.21 -24.27
N LEU A 187 -25.94 -13.05 -24.85
CA LEU A 187 -26.82 -11.88 -24.90
C LEU A 187 -28.00 -12.08 -25.85
N SER A 188 -29.11 -11.42 -25.56
CA SER A 188 -30.25 -11.33 -26.48
C SER A 188 -29.87 -10.68 -27.82
N ALA A 189 -30.53 -11.08 -28.91
CA ALA A 189 -30.25 -10.54 -30.24
C ALA A 189 -30.31 -8.99 -30.32
N PRO A 190 -31.28 -8.29 -29.68
CA PRO A 190 -31.26 -6.84 -29.63
C PRO A 190 -30.01 -6.27 -28.95
N MET A 191 -29.48 -6.96 -27.93
CA MET A 191 -28.30 -6.50 -27.20
C MET A 191 -27.00 -6.80 -27.97
N GLN A 192 -26.94 -7.93 -28.66
CA GLN A 192 -25.86 -8.22 -29.62
C GLN A 192 -25.80 -7.15 -30.72
N ASP A 193 -26.95 -6.77 -31.28
CA ASP A 193 -27.05 -5.70 -32.28
C ASP A 193 -26.63 -4.34 -31.72
N ALA A 194 -26.97 -4.04 -30.47
CA ALA A 194 -26.69 -2.76 -29.82
C ALA A 194 -25.21 -2.59 -29.41
N LEU A 195 -24.56 -3.67 -28.97
CA LEU A 195 -23.22 -3.65 -28.39
C LEU A 195 -22.13 -4.21 -29.31
N GLY A 196 -22.48 -4.95 -30.36
CA GLY A 196 -21.49 -5.56 -31.26
C GLY A 196 -20.52 -4.56 -31.90
N MET A 197 -20.94 -3.32 -32.10
CA MET A 197 -20.07 -2.25 -32.61
C MET A 197 -18.83 -2.01 -31.74
N TYR A 198 -18.88 -2.28 -30.42
CA TYR A 198 -17.78 -2.12 -29.47
C TYR A 198 -16.77 -3.29 -29.49
N MET A 199 -17.06 -4.35 -30.24
CA MET A 199 -16.13 -5.48 -30.43
C MET A 199 -15.24 -5.33 -31.66
N LEU A 200 -15.54 -4.35 -32.52
CA LEU A 200 -14.80 -4.08 -33.75
C LEU A 200 -13.62 -3.15 -33.46
N ARG A 201 -12.62 -3.12 -34.35
CA ARG A 201 -11.55 -2.12 -34.24
C ARG A 201 -12.09 -0.72 -34.52
N PRO A 202 -11.44 0.34 -34.03
CA PRO A 202 -11.84 1.71 -34.37
C PRO A 202 -11.89 2.03 -35.86
N ASP A 203 -11.05 1.39 -36.68
CA ASP A 203 -11.02 1.56 -38.15
C ASP A 203 -11.97 0.64 -38.91
N ASP A 204 -12.53 -0.39 -38.27
CA ASP A 204 -13.50 -1.28 -38.91
C ASP A 204 -14.82 -0.54 -39.25
N PRO A 205 -15.38 -0.72 -40.45
CA PRO A 205 -16.74 -0.29 -40.80
C PRO A 205 -17.79 -0.76 -39.79
N GLY A 206 -18.58 0.18 -39.27
CA GLY A 206 -19.62 -0.12 -38.29
C GLY A 206 -19.15 -0.11 -36.83
N SER A 207 -17.86 0.14 -36.59
CA SER A 207 -17.34 0.45 -35.26
C SER A 207 -18.02 1.68 -34.64
N TRP A 208 -17.96 1.78 -33.31
CA TRP A 208 -18.63 2.86 -32.57
C TRP A 208 -18.13 4.26 -32.91
N LEU A 209 -16.90 4.40 -33.40
CA LEU A 209 -16.36 5.67 -33.86
C LEU A 209 -16.71 6.00 -35.31
N ASN A 210 -17.08 5.00 -36.12
CA ASN A 210 -17.22 5.10 -37.56
C ASN A 210 -18.64 5.39 -38.07
N THR A 211 -19.64 5.52 -37.20
CA THR A 211 -21.04 5.51 -37.65
C THR A 211 -21.92 6.51 -36.90
N PRO A 212 -22.93 7.12 -37.55
CA PRO A 212 -24.07 7.71 -36.84
C PRO A 212 -25.14 6.70 -36.42
N LEU A 213 -25.16 5.46 -36.93
CA LEU A 213 -26.21 4.45 -36.64
C LEU A 213 -25.67 3.01 -36.82
N PRO A 214 -26.18 1.99 -36.10
CA PRO A 214 -25.76 0.60 -36.27
C PRO A 214 -25.90 0.17 -37.72
N ASP A 215 -24.82 -0.35 -38.31
CA ASP A 215 -24.84 -0.91 -39.65
C ASP A 215 -25.88 -2.05 -39.68
N ALA A 216 -26.91 -1.94 -40.51
CA ALA A 216 -27.92 -2.99 -40.66
C ALA A 216 -27.30 -4.34 -41.07
N ARG A 217 -26.07 -4.36 -41.57
CA ARG A 217 -25.29 -5.58 -41.86
C ARG A 217 -24.62 -6.19 -40.62
N LEU A 218 -24.61 -5.51 -39.48
CA LEU A 218 -24.26 -6.08 -38.18
C LEU A 218 -25.46 -6.76 -37.54
N SER A 219 -26.67 -6.24 -37.82
CA SER A 219 -27.91 -6.92 -37.40
C SER A 219 -27.97 -8.31 -38.03
N SER A 220 -28.14 -9.34 -37.20
CA SER A 220 -28.12 -10.78 -37.53
C SER A 220 -26.78 -11.53 -37.46
N MET A 221 -25.67 -10.92 -37.04
CA MET A 221 -24.41 -11.68 -36.81
C MET A 221 -24.33 -12.20 -35.37
N LYS A 222 -24.00 -13.49 -35.18
CA LYS A 222 -23.73 -14.04 -33.83
C LYS A 222 -22.52 -13.37 -33.15
N ARG A 223 -21.51 -12.97 -33.93
CA ARG A 223 -20.41 -12.09 -33.52
C ARG A 223 -20.02 -11.17 -34.69
N PRO A 224 -19.77 -9.88 -34.44
CA PRO A 224 -19.24 -8.95 -35.45
C PRO A 224 -17.92 -9.48 -36.01
N ALA A 225 -17.79 -9.47 -37.33
CA ALA A 225 -16.51 -9.72 -38.00
C ALA A 225 -15.95 -8.40 -38.51
N CYS A 226 -14.65 -8.20 -38.27
CA CYS A 226 -13.85 -7.12 -38.83
C CYS A 226 -13.96 -7.05 -40.37
N ARG A 227 -13.77 -5.86 -40.94
CA ARG A 227 -13.93 -5.63 -42.39
C ARG A 227 -12.90 -4.63 -42.88
N ALA A 228 -12.17 -4.99 -43.93
CA ALA A 228 -11.19 -4.10 -44.55
C ALA A 228 -11.84 -2.80 -45.08
N SER A 229 -11.56 -1.67 -44.44
CA SER A 229 -11.76 -0.31 -44.96
C SER A 229 -10.92 0.62 -44.10
N SER A 230 -10.15 1.52 -44.71
CA SER A 230 -9.23 2.42 -44.01
C SER A 230 -9.53 3.89 -44.28
N ASP A 231 -10.73 4.22 -44.73
CA ASP A 231 -10.98 5.50 -45.40
C ASP A 231 -10.88 6.74 -44.48
N ARG A 232 -10.62 6.58 -43.18
CA ARG A 232 -10.67 7.66 -42.18
C ARG A 232 -9.54 7.67 -41.15
N TRP A 233 -8.80 6.57 -41.05
CA TRP A 233 -7.73 6.41 -40.08
C TRP A 233 -6.39 6.47 -40.78
N TYR A 234 -5.47 7.21 -40.18
CA TYR A 234 -4.15 7.49 -40.72
C TYR A 234 -3.11 7.17 -39.65
N SER A 235 -1.89 6.86 -40.08
CA SER A 235 -0.76 6.69 -39.19
C SER A 235 0.40 7.56 -39.65
N PRO A 236 1.25 8.06 -38.73
CA PRO A 236 2.47 8.76 -39.12
C PRO A 236 3.34 7.91 -40.07
N SER A 237 4.04 8.57 -41.00
CA SER A 237 5.03 7.95 -41.88
C SER A 237 6.37 8.70 -41.77
N PRO A 238 7.53 8.00 -41.65
CA PRO A 238 7.66 6.54 -41.60
C PRO A 238 7.13 5.96 -40.28
N SER A 239 6.38 4.86 -40.38
CA SER A 239 6.04 4.02 -39.22
C SER A 239 7.32 3.27 -38.82
N TYR A 240 7.70 3.31 -37.55
CA TYR A 240 8.76 2.42 -37.08
C TYR A 240 8.23 0.98 -37.05
N ALA A 241 9.08 0.01 -37.41
CA ALA A 241 8.68 -1.31 -37.92
C ALA A 241 7.92 -2.24 -36.94
N LYS A 242 7.50 -1.77 -35.75
CA LYS A 242 6.88 -2.56 -34.69
C LYS A 242 5.47 -2.12 -34.25
N VAL A 243 5.14 -0.83 -34.35
CA VAL A 243 3.81 -0.30 -33.97
C VAL A 243 3.25 0.61 -35.05
N LYS A 244 1.93 0.78 -35.05
CA LYS A 244 1.22 1.73 -35.90
C LYS A 244 0.24 2.53 -35.04
N VAL A 245 0.53 3.82 -34.86
CA VAL A 245 -0.33 4.72 -34.09
C VAL A 245 -1.32 5.41 -35.01
N TRP A 246 -2.59 5.09 -34.84
CA TRP A 246 -3.70 5.55 -35.66
C TRP A 246 -4.38 6.79 -35.09
N PHE A 247 -4.70 7.73 -35.98
CA PHE A 247 -5.44 8.94 -35.70
C PHE A 247 -6.45 9.25 -36.81
N GLU A 248 -7.46 10.05 -36.49
CA GLU A 248 -8.44 10.57 -37.45
C GLU A 248 -8.01 11.96 -37.95
N LEU A 249 -7.90 12.18 -39.27
CA LEU A 249 -7.49 13.49 -39.84
C LEU A 249 -8.40 14.65 -39.46
N ALA A 250 -9.67 14.36 -39.15
CA ALA A 250 -10.66 15.35 -38.73
C ALA A 250 -10.30 16.03 -37.40
N PHE A 251 -9.34 15.48 -36.63
CA PHE A 251 -8.92 16.00 -35.33
C PHE A 251 -7.40 16.32 -35.34
N PRO A 252 -7.01 17.57 -35.67
CA PRO A 252 -5.61 17.94 -35.86
C PRO A 252 -4.69 17.62 -34.67
N SER A 253 -5.19 17.70 -33.43
CA SER A 253 -4.43 17.38 -32.22
C SER A 253 -4.01 15.91 -32.15
N GLN A 254 -4.79 14.99 -32.72
CA GLN A 254 -4.46 13.56 -32.70
C GLN A 254 -3.26 13.25 -33.58
N ARG A 255 -3.04 13.98 -34.70
CA ARG A 255 -1.83 13.79 -35.53
C ARG A 255 -0.57 14.06 -34.72
N ASP A 256 -0.54 15.17 -33.98
CA ASP A 256 0.61 15.54 -33.15
C ASP A 256 0.83 14.55 -32.00
N GLN A 257 -0.25 14.07 -31.37
CA GLN A 257 -0.19 13.02 -30.35
C GLN A 257 0.33 11.70 -30.93
N ALA A 258 -0.13 11.30 -32.12
CA ALA A 258 0.31 10.07 -32.77
C ALA A 258 1.80 10.12 -33.13
N ILE A 259 2.28 11.22 -33.70
CA ILE A 259 3.72 11.43 -33.98
C ILE A 259 4.55 11.40 -32.69
N PHE A 260 4.03 12.00 -31.62
CA PHE A 260 4.70 12.01 -30.32
C PHE A 260 4.79 10.60 -29.73
N LEU A 261 3.70 9.83 -29.73
CA LEU A 261 3.65 8.47 -29.22
C LEU A 261 4.50 7.51 -30.04
N ASP A 262 4.40 7.55 -31.36
CA ASP A 262 5.19 6.72 -32.28
C ASP A 262 6.70 6.86 -31.99
N ARG A 263 7.18 8.10 -31.84
CA ARG A 263 8.58 8.37 -31.45
C ARG A 263 8.90 7.91 -30.04
N ALA A 264 8.00 8.13 -29.07
CA ALA A 264 8.23 7.72 -27.69
C ALA A 264 8.30 6.19 -27.54
N ILE A 265 7.46 5.46 -28.27
CA ILE A 265 7.46 4.01 -28.29
C ILE A 265 8.78 3.49 -28.85
N GLU A 266 9.15 3.95 -30.04
CA GLU A 266 10.37 3.49 -30.72
C GLU A 266 11.64 3.81 -29.92
N SER A 267 11.76 5.04 -29.42
CA SER A 267 13.03 5.52 -28.85
C SER A 267 13.19 5.21 -27.36
N GLU A 268 12.09 4.96 -26.64
CA GLU A 268 12.11 4.85 -25.19
C GLU A 268 11.36 3.63 -24.65
N ILE A 269 10.06 3.49 -24.94
CA ILE A 269 9.21 2.49 -24.28
C ILE A 269 9.57 1.07 -24.74
N TRP A 270 9.51 0.81 -26.05
CA TRP A 270 9.72 -0.51 -26.62
C TRP A 270 11.13 -1.05 -26.33
N PRO A 271 12.23 -0.31 -26.56
CA PRO A 271 13.58 -0.81 -26.28
C PRO A 271 13.78 -1.14 -24.80
N LYS A 272 13.25 -0.33 -23.87
CA LYS A 272 13.38 -0.56 -22.44
C LYS A 272 12.63 -1.82 -22.00
N LEU A 273 11.41 -2.05 -22.48
CA LEU A 273 10.65 -3.27 -22.18
C LEU A 273 11.31 -4.51 -22.77
N MET A 274 11.77 -4.45 -24.02
CA MET A 274 12.44 -5.59 -24.66
C MET A 274 13.80 -5.91 -24.02
N ALA A 275 14.52 -4.91 -23.51
CA ALA A 275 15.77 -5.11 -22.79
C ALA A 275 15.61 -5.95 -21.51
N LEU A 276 14.38 -6.08 -20.97
CA LEU A 276 14.06 -6.95 -19.84
C LEU A 276 14.04 -8.44 -20.24
N GLY A 277 14.03 -8.77 -21.53
CA GLY A 277 13.85 -10.13 -22.02
C GLY A 277 12.39 -10.58 -22.12
N LEU A 278 11.45 -9.62 -22.10
CA LEU A 278 10.03 -9.89 -22.37
C LEU A 278 9.83 -10.36 -23.82
N LYS A 279 8.76 -11.14 -24.04
CA LYS A 279 8.33 -11.46 -25.41
C LYS A 279 7.81 -10.22 -26.13
N GLU A 280 8.04 -10.15 -27.43
CA GLU A 280 7.35 -9.17 -28.26
C GLU A 280 5.83 -9.49 -28.30
N PRO A 281 4.96 -8.46 -28.34
CA PRO A 281 3.54 -8.64 -28.66
C PRO A 281 3.35 -9.48 -29.92
N LEU A 282 2.27 -10.29 -29.93
CA LEU A 282 1.94 -11.07 -31.12
C LEU A 282 1.50 -10.17 -32.25
N THR A 283 2.04 -10.44 -33.44
CA THR A 283 1.58 -9.81 -34.68
C THR A 283 0.20 -10.33 -35.04
N ASP A 284 -0.64 -9.49 -35.62
CA ASP A 284 -1.96 -9.81 -36.13
C ASP A 284 -1.97 -10.15 -37.63
N GLU A 285 -0.81 -10.45 -38.24
CA GLU A 285 -0.67 -10.81 -39.66
C GLU A 285 -1.58 -11.97 -40.09
N ALA A 286 -1.94 -12.86 -39.16
CA ALA A 286 -2.88 -13.96 -39.38
C ALA A 286 -4.33 -13.49 -39.63
N TYR A 287 -4.68 -12.25 -39.26
CA TYR A 287 -6.00 -11.62 -39.41
C TYR A 287 -6.04 -10.75 -40.68
N VAL A 288 -5.70 -11.32 -41.83
CA VAL A 288 -5.61 -10.60 -43.12
C VAL A 288 -6.90 -9.83 -43.42
N GLY A 289 -6.77 -8.52 -43.64
CA GLY A 289 -7.91 -7.61 -43.90
C GLY A 289 -8.53 -7.02 -42.64
N CYS A 290 -8.03 -7.40 -41.47
CA CYS A 290 -8.46 -6.95 -40.15
C CYS A 290 -7.27 -6.60 -39.24
N ASN A 291 -6.08 -6.42 -39.81
CA ASN A 291 -4.81 -6.27 -39.13
C ASN A 291 -4.21 -4.86 -39.31
N GLY A 292 -5.07 -3.84 -39.43
CA GLY A 292 -4.62 -2.48 -39.72
C GLY A 292 -3.84 -2.34 -41.05
N GLY A 293 -3.95 -3.34 -41.93
CA GLY A 293 -3.21 -3.44 -43.18
C GLY A 293 -1.73 -3.81 -43.06
N SER A 294 -1.24 -4.28 -41.90
CA SER A 294 0.17 -4.70 -41.72
C SER A 294 0.36 -5.69 -40.56
N ALA A 295 1.59 -6.09 -40.23
CA ALA A 295 1.87 -6.96 -39.08
C ALA A 295 2.22 -6.19 -37.78
N HIS A 296 2.11 -4.86 -37.81
CA HIS A 296 2.45 -3.99 -36.68
C HIS A 296 1.36 -4.06 -35.59
N LEU A 297 1.74 -3.83 -34.33
CA LEU A 297 0.76 -3.64 -33.27
C LEU A 297 0.01 -2.30 -33.48
N ASP A 298 -1.31 -2.37 -33.61
CA ASP A 298 -2.16 -1.20 -33.83
C ASP A 298 -2.54 -0.51 -32.50
N ILE A 299 -2.33 0.80 -32.44
CA ILE A 299 -2.69 1.66 -31.30
C ILE A 299 -3.57 2.79 -31.81
N TYR A 300 -4.79 2.92 -31.31
CA TYR A 300 -5.77 3.90 -31.79
C TYR A 300 -5.98 5.02 -30.76
N LEU A 301 -5.75 6.27 -31.18
CA LEU A 301 -6.20 7.44 -30.43
C LEU A 301 -7.72 7.54 -30.53
N SER A 302 -8.38 7.15 -29.44
CA SER A 302 -9.80 6.92 -29.38
C SER A 302 -10.49 8.05 -28.62
N ARG A 303 -11.43 8.69 -29.32
CA ARG A 303 -12.26 9.75 -28.74
C ARG A 303 -13.37 9.17 -27.87
N ASN A 304 -13.90 9.99 -26.96
CA ASN A 304 -15.06 9.69 -26.11
C ASN A 304 -14.88 8.53 -25.12
N MET A 305 -13.65 8.11 -24.84
CA MET A 305 -13.37 7.20 -23.72
C MET A 305 -13.39 7.99 -22.40
N THR A 306 -14.21 7.53 -21.45
CA THR A 306 -14.37 8.16 -20.12
C THR A 306 -14.02 7.19 -19.00
N GLY A 307 -13.34 7.69 -17.96
CA GLY A 307 -12.94 6.91 -16.78
C GLY A 307 -11.67 6.06 -16.95
N GLN A 308 -11.15 5.93 -18.18
CA GLN A 308 -9.98 5.10 -18.54
C GLN A 308 -8.95 5.87 -19.37
N ARG A 309 -7.68 5.48 -19.25
CA ARG A 309 -6.55 6.07 -20.01
C ARG A 309 -6.22 5.27 -21.28
N GLY A 310 -6.32 3.94 -21.19
CA GLY A 310 -6.09 3.02 -22.30
C GLY A 310 -6.83 1.71 -22.10
N SER A 311 -6.78 0.84 -23.11
CA SER A 311 -7.33 -0.52 -23.08
C SER A 311 -6.64 -1.40 -24.11
N THR A 312 -6.20 -2.58 -23.71
CA THR A 312 -5.65 -3.59 -24.61
C THR A 312 -6.69 -4.66 -24.90
N VAL A 313 -7.07 -4.78 -26.17
CA VAL A 313 -8.17 -5.64 -26.60
C VAL A 313 -7.61 -6.86 -27.35
N PRO A 314 -7.88 -8.09 -26.89
CA PRO A 314 -7.44 -9.31 -27.59
C PRO A 314 -8.22 -9.56 -28.88
N GLU A 315 -7.55 -10.12 -29.86
CA GLU A 315 -8.11 -10.54 -31.14
C GLU A 315 -8.60 -11.99 -31.09
N GLY A 316 -9.79 -12.23 -31.63
CA GLY A 316 -10.39 -13.57 -31.64
C GLY A 316 -10.89 -14.07 -30.27
N LEU A 317 -10.93 -15.39 -30.12
CA LEU A 317 -11.64 -16.09 -29.03
C LEU A 317 -10.74 -16.89 -28.09
N ASP A 318 -9.45 -17.08 -28.42
CA ASP A 318 -8.51 -17.78 -27.53
C ASP A 318 -8.17 -16.85 -26.36
N ASN A 319 -8.75 -17.13 -25.19
CA ASN A 319 -8.53 -16.35 -23.98
C ASN A 319 -7.23 -16.72 -23.23
N THR A 320 -6.40 -17.61 -23.79
CA THR A 320 -5.09 -17.98 -23.24
C THR A 320 -3.93 -17.28 -23.95
N GLN A 321 -4.14 -16.87 -25.21
CA GLN A 321 -3.15 -16.19 -26.04
C GLN A 321 -3.83 -15.54 -27.24
N ALA A 322 -3.51 -14.28 -27.54
CA ALA A 322 -4.09 -13.59 -28.69
C ALA A 322 -3.15 -12.48 -29.19
N ALA A 323 -3.24 -12.14 -30.47
CA ALA A 323 -2.80 -10.82 -30.93
C ALA A 323 -3.73 -9.76 -30.31
N THR A 324 -3.31 -8.50 -30.27
CA THR A 324 -4.07 -7.43 -29.60
C THR A 324 -4.04 -6.15 -30.43
N PHE A 325 -4.99 -5.26 -30.19
CA PHE A 325 -4.87 -3.84 -30.51
C PHE A 325 -5.07 -3.01 -29.23
N ILE A 326 -4.61 -1.77 -29.24
CA ILE A 326 -4.67 -0.89 -28.08
C ILE A 326 -5.55 0.32 -28.40
N LEU A 327 -6.43 0.69 -27.47
CA LEU A 327 -7.17 1.94 -27.45
C LEU A 327 -6.49 2.89 -26.45
N VAL A 328 -6.28 4.15 -26.82
CA VAL A 328 -5.74 5.17 -25.91
C VAL A 328 -6.61 6.41 -25.99
N SER A 329 -7.02 6.96 -24.84
CA SER A 329 -7.86 8.16 -24.81
C SER A 329 -7.13 9.36 -25.40
N ASP A 330 -7.76 10.08 -26.33
CA ASP A 330 -7.17 11.25 -27.00
C ASP A 330 -7.14 12.52 -26.15
N GLY A 331 -7.80 12.50 -24.98
CA GLY A 331 -7.89 13.63 -24.05
C GLY A 331 -6.73 13.77 -23.07
N LEU A 332 -5.73 12.89 -23.13
CA LEU A 332 -4.65 12.78 -22.16
C LEU A 332 -3.52 13.78 -22.39
N THR A 333 -2.86 14.19 -21.30
CA THR A 333 -1.59 14.93 -21.36
C THR A 333 -0.48 14.05 -21.95
N LYS A 334 0.65 14.67 -22.36
CA LYS A 334 1.79 13.92 -22.93
C LYS A 334 2.35 12.85 -21.99
N ASP A 335 2.41 13.16 -20.70
CA ASP A 335 2.93 12.23 -19.69
C ASP A 335 1.94 11.09 -19.46
N GLU A 336 0.64 11.39 -19.36
CA GLU A 336 -0.41 10.37 -19.27
C GLU A 336 -0.46 9.46 -20.50
N LEU A 337 -0.31 10.01 -21.72
CA LEU A 337 -0.26 9.24 -22.96
C LEU A 337 0.89 8.22 -22.94
N LYS A 338 2.10 8.66 -22.55
CA LYS A 338 3.27 7.77 -22.50
C LYS A 338 3.11 6.67 -21.45
N SER A 339 2.62 7.02 -20.26
CA SER A 339 2.39 6.05 -19.18
C SER A 339 1.27 5.07 -19.53
N ALA A 340 0.17 5.54 -20.12
CA ALA A 340 -0.91 4.68 -20.59
C ALA A 340 -0.42 3.69 -21.65
N VAL A 341 0.33 4.15 -22.66
CA VAL A 341 0.89 3.26 -23.68
C VAL A 341 1.89 2.27 -23.10
N ALA A 342 2.73 2.66 -22.12
CA ALA A 342 3.63 1.71 -21.47
C ALA A 342 2.87 0.60 -20.71
N HIS A 343 1.78 0.97 -20.03
CA HIS A 343 0.88 0.03 -19.35
C HIS A 343 0.19 -0.92 -20.34
N GLU A 344 -0.47 -0.37 -21.37
CA GLU A 344 -1.18 -1.17 -22.37
C GLU A 344 -0.25 -2.05 -23.22
N LEU A 345 0.94 -1.55 -23.57
CA LEU A 345 1.94 -2.36 -24.26
C LEU A 345 2.38 -3.56 -23.40
N MET A 346 2.43 -3.39 -22.07
CA MET A 346 2.70 -4.52 -21.17
C MET A 346 1.57 -5.55 -21.20
N HIS A 347 0.30 -5.15 -21.28
CA HIS A 347 -0.80 -6.08 -21.52
C HIS A 347 -0.68 -6.81 -22.86
N ALA A 348 -0.32 -6.11 -23.94
CA ALA A 348 -0.08 -6.73 -25.25
C ALA A 348 1.08 -7.75 -25.19
N ILE A 349 2.13 -7.45 -24.44
CA ILE A 349 3.22 -8.40 -24.12
C ILE A 349 2.68 -9.61 -23.35
N GLN A 350 1.87 -9.41 -22.31
CA GLN A 350 1.28 -10.52 -21.53
C GLN A 350 0.43 -11.45 -22.42
N TRP A 351 -0.33 -10.90 -23.36
CA TRP A 351 -1.12 -11.67 -24.33
C TRP A 351 -0.27 -12.54 -25.28
N SER A 352 1.02 -12.24 -25.42
CA SER A 352 1.96 -13.08 -26.18
C SER A 352 2.38 -14.37 -25.46
N TYR A 353 2.14 -14.46 -24.15
CA TYR A 353 2.38 -15.69 -23.39
C TYR A 353 1.14 -16.57 -23.47
N LYS A 354 1.29 -17.78 -24.00
CA LYS A 354 0.24 -18.79 -23.94
C LYS A 354 0.10 -19.32 -22.51
N THR A 355 -0.79 -18.71 -21.74
CA THR A 355 -1.00 -19.06 -20.34
C THR A 355 -1.63 -20.45 -20.21
N LYS A 356 -1.44 -21.07 -19.04
CA LYS A 356 -1.95 -22.42 -18.77
C LYS A 356 -3.48 -22.43 -18.65
N GLY A 357 -4.05 -21.39 -18.04
CA GLY A 357 -5.48 -21.10 -18.00
C GLY A 357 -5.84 -19.80 -18.73
N PRO A 358 -7.12 -19.41 -18.75
CA PRO A 358 -7.57 -18.11 -19.28
C PRO A 358 -6.85 -16.92 -18.63
N GLN A 359 -6.40 -15.96 -19.44
CA GLN A 359 -5.73 -14.73 -19.01
C GLN A 359 -6.50 -13.94 -17.92
N PRO A 360 -7.84 -13.83 -17.94
CA PRO A 360 -8.58 -13.13 -16.87
C PRO A 360 -8.38 -13.73 -15.48
N GLN A 361 -8.08 -15.03 -15.36
CA GLN A 361 -7.81 -15.67 -14.05
C GLN A 361 -6.52 -15.17 -13.40
N TYR A 362 -5.62 -14.59 -14.18
CA TYR A 362 -4.35 -14.02 -13.72
C TYR A 362 -4.41 -12.49 -13.58
N GLY A 363 -5.61 -11.92 -13.46
CA GLY A 363 -5.83 -10.46 -13.51
C GLY A 363 -4.91 -9.65 -12.59
N TRP A 364 -4.75 -10.05 -11.32
CA TRP A 364 -3.94 -9.26 -10.38
C TRP A 364 -2.48 -9.09 -10.80
N ILE A 365 -1.85 -10.16 -11.31
CA ILE A 365 -0.45 -10.10 -11.77
C ILE A 365 -0.37 -9.34 -13.09
N ARG A 366 -1.41 -9.41 -13.93
CA ARG A 366 -1.47 -8.66 -15.19
C ARG A 366 -1.48 -7.16 -14.92
N ASP A 367 -2.38 -6.68 -14.06
CA ASP A 367 -2.55 -5.25 -13.76
C ASP A 367 -1.35 -4.71 -12.95
N ALA A 368 -0.89 -5.47 -11.96
CA ALA A 368 0.28 -5.11 -11.16
C ALA A 368 1.57 -5.01 -11.99
N THR A 369 1.79 -5.94 -12.93
CA THR A 369 2.99 -5.89 -13.79
C THR A 369 2.88 -4.86 -14.91
N ALA A 370 1.66 -4.52 -15.36
CA ALA A 370 1.43 -3.41 -16.29
C ALA A 370 1.74 -2.06 -15.64
N ASN A 371 1.35 -1.84 -14.38
CA ASN A 371 1.78 -0.65 -13.62
C ASN A 371 3.28 -0.65 -13.33
N TRP A 372 3.87 -1.80 -12.99
CA TRP A 372 5.32 -1.92 -12.80
C TRP A 372 6.11 -1.56 -14.07
N ALA A 373 5.58 -1.84 -15.26
CA ALA A 373 6.21 -1.47 -16.51
C ALA A 373 6.40 0.05 -16.66
N ILE A 374 5.50 0.86 -16.08
CA ILE A 374 5.63 2.33 -16.04
C ILE A 374 6.90 2.72 -15.26
N ASP A 375 7.10 2.18 -14.04
CA ASP A 375 8.33 2.39 -13.24
C ASP A 375 9.58 1.92 -14.01
N GLN A 376 9.54 0.76 -14.67
CA GLN A 376 10.70 0.26 -15.41
C GLN A 376 11.09 1.13 -16.59
N VAL A 377 10.09 1.70 -17.28
CA VAL A 377 10.35 2.56 -18.44
C VAL A 377 10.80 3.95 -17.99
N PHE A 378 10.17 4.55 -16.98
CA PHE A 378 10.36 5.98 -16.67
C PHE A 378 11.16 6.25 -15.39
N GLY A 379 11.15 5.34 -14.42
CA GLY A 379 11.99 5.34 -13.22
C GLY A 379 11.69 6.43 -12.18
N GLN A 380 11.73 7.71 -12.59
CA GLN A 380 11.50 8.87 -11.71
C GLN A 380 10.52 9.89 -12.28
N ALA A 381 10.28 9.90 -13.60
CA ALA A 381 9.28 10.76 -14.21
C ALA A 381 8.95 10.30 -15.64
N PRO A 382 7.66 10.25 -16.02
CA PRO A 382 6.48 10.36 -15.16
C PRO A 382 6.34 9.18 -14.18
N GLN A 383 5.57 9.36 -13.11
CA GLN A 383 5.34 8.35 -12.04
C GLN A 383 3.85 8.07 -11.86
N LEU A 384 3.18 7.77 -12.97
CA LEU A 384 1.74 7.65 -12.98
C LEU A 384 1.25 6.40 -12.22
N GLU A 385 2.11 5.40 -12.07
CA GLU A 385 1.89 4.24 -11.21
C GLU A 385 1.71 4.61 -9.73
N HIS A 386 2.25 5.76 -9.28
CA HIS A 386 2.05 6.25 -7.91
C HIS A 386 0.59 6.56 -7.60
N ASP A 387 -0.21 6.88 -8.63
CA ASP A 387 -1.66 7.12 -8.47
C ASP A 387 -2.36 5.92 -7.79
N TYR A 388 -1.80 4.71 -7.92
CA TYR A 388 -2.40 3.46 -7.42
C TYR A 388 -1.69 2.89 -6.18
N ALA A 389 -0.56 3.47 -5.74
CA ALA A 389 0.21 2.91 -4.63
C ALA A 389 -0.59 2.87 -3.32
N ASP A 390 -1.43 3.87 -3.09
CA ASP A 390 -2.25 3.98 -1.88
C ASP A 390 -3.35 2.91 -1.81
N CYS A 391 -3.86 2.43 -2.95
CA CYS A 391 -4.83 1.34 -3.02
C CYS A 391 -4.34 0.11 -2.25
N PHE A 392 -3.07 -0.23 -2.44
CA PHE A 392 -2.42 -1.38 -1.81
C PHE A 392 -1.91 -1.03 -0.40
N MET A 393 -1.21 0.09 -0.25
CA MET A 393 -0.63 0.51 1.05
C MET A 393 -1.68 0.78 2.14
N ARG A 394 -2.92 1.11 1.78
CA ARG A 394 -4.01 1.32 2.76
C ARG A 394 -4.69 0.05 3.23
N THR A 395 -4.43 -1.07 2.57
CA THR A 395 -5.05 -2.37 2.87
C THR A 395 -4.01 -3.48 2.93
N PRO A 396 -2.96 -3.32 3.76
CA PRO A 396 -1.91 -4.34 3.88
C PRO A 396 -2.45 -5.66 4.44
N ASP A 397 -3.60 -5.63 5.10
CA ASP A 397 -4.31 -6.76 5.69
C ASP A 397 -5.07 -7.63 4.66
N LEU A 398 -5.23 -7.15 3.43
CA LEU A 398 -5.80 -7.92 2.33
C LEU A 398 -4.74 -8.76 1.62
N SER A 399 -5.19 -9.85 0.96
CA SER A 399 -4.31 -10.74 0.22
C SER A 399 -3.59 -10.01 -0.91
N LEU A 400 -2.35 -10.40 -1.25
CA LEU A 400 -1.62 -9.84 -2.39
C LEU A 400 -2.45 -9.85 -3.69
N GLU A 401 -3.23 -10.91 -3.92
CA GLU A 401 -4.05 -11.10 -5.13
C GLU A 401 -5.43 -10.43 -5.07
N ASP A 402 -5.75 -9.72 -3.99
CA ASP A 402 -7.04 -9.03 -3.83
C ASP A 402 -7.16 -7.89 -4.85
N ARG A 403 -8.21 -7.98 -5.68
CA ARG A 403 -8.55 -7.03 -6.76
C ARG A 403 -9.76 -6.16 -6.42
N SER A 404 -10.20 -6.16 -5.17
CA SER A 404 -11.43 -5.45 -4.82
C SER A 404 -11.26 -3.94 -5.01
N PRO A 405 -12.28 -3.22 -5.51
CA PRO A 405 -12.24 -1.77 -5.65
C PRO A 405 -12.49 -1.08 -4.30
N GLY A 406 -12.40 0.25 -4.28
CA GLY A 406 -12.79 1.09 -3.14
C GLY A 406 -11.68 1.40 -2.13
N HIS A 407 -10.45 0.98 -2.40
CA HIS A 407 -9.31 1.15 -1.47
C HIS A 407 -8.42 2.34 -1.79
N CYS A 408 -8.45 2.80 -3.04
CA CYS A 408 -7.72 3.96 -3.50
C CYS A 408 -8.32 5.26 -2.95
N THR A 409 -7.48 6.22 -2.59
CA THR A 409 -7.88 7.60 -2.26
C THR A 409 -7.32 8.66 -3.18
N SER A 410 -6.38 8.29 -4.05
CA SER A 410 -6.02 9.12 -5.19
C SER A 410 -7.26 9.41 -6.04
N ALA A 411 -7.52 10.71 -6.28
CA ALA A 411 -8.58 11.12 -7.19
C ALA A 411 -8.29 10.69 -8.64
N ALA A 412 -7.02 10.51 -8.99
CA ALA A 412 -6.60 10.10 -10.34
C ALA A 412 -6.83 8.60 -10.59
N ALA A 413 -6.63 7.73 -9.59
CA ALA A 413 -7.00 6.32 -9.68
C ALA A 413 -8.52 6.13 -9.57
N GLY A 414 -9.17 6.89 -8.69
CA GLY A 414 -10.61 6.80 -8.43
C GLY A 414 -11.01 5.57 -7.62
N LYS A 415 -12.28 5.51 -7.20
CA LYS A 415 -12.77 4.46 -6.28
C LYS A 415 -12.97 3.11 -6.95
N LEU A 416 -13.11 3.07 -8.27
CA LEU A 416 -13.38 1.84 -9.01
C LEU A 416 -12.11 1.10 -9.44
N ALA A 417 -10.94 1.74 -9.33
CA ALA A 417 -9.67 1.08 -9.57
C ALA A 417 -9.49 -0.13 -8.64
N GLY A 418 -9.07 -1.24 -9.23
CA GLY A 418 -8.72 -2.45 -8.51
C GLY A 418 -7.50 -2.22 -7.63
N ARG A 419 -7.50 -2.83 -6.45
CA ARG A 419 -6.36 -2.76 -5.50
C ARG A 419 -5.06 -3.30 -6.09
N ASP A 420 -5.16 -4.27 -6.99
CA ASP A 420 -4.07 -4.95 -7.67
C ASP A 420 -3.23 -4.04 -8.57
N TYR A 421 -3.77 -2.93 -9.07
CA TYR A 421 -2.96 -1.88 -9.71
C TYR A 421 -1.85 -1.37 -8.79
N GLY A 422 -2.13 -1.25 -7.49
CA GLY A 422 -1.16 -0.85 -6.46
C GLY A 422 -0.19 -1.96 -6.04
N ALA A 423 -0.48 -3.23 -6.37
CA ALA A 423 0.39 -4.35 -6.07
C ALA A 423 1.69 -4.35 -6.91
N TYR A 424 1.82 -3.42 -7.88
CA TYR A 424 3.08 -3.16 -8.60
C TYR A 424 4.26 -2.94 -7.64
N LEU A 425 4.03 -2.39 -6.45
CA LEU A 425 5.04 -2.17 -5.40
C LEU A 425 5.79 -3.46 -5.06
N PHE A 426 5.12 -4.61 -5.10
CA PHE A 426 5.77 -5.89 -4.87
C PHE A 426 6.72 -6.26 -6.03
N PHE A 427 6.30 -6.07 -7.28
CA PHE A 427 7.15 -6.33 -8.45
C PHE A 427 8.30 -5.32 -8.58
N GLN A 428 8.09 -4.05 -8.21
CA GLN A 428 9.14 -3.06 -8.09
C GLN A 428 10.17 -3.48 -7.04
N TYR A 429 9.74 -3.88 -5.84
CA TYR A 429 10.63 -4.41 -4.81
C TYR A 429 11.43 -5.62 -5.32
N LEU A 430 10.78 -6.59 -5.96
CA LEU A 430 11.45 -7.75 -6.55
C LEU A 430 12.49 -7.34 -7.60
N ALA A 431 12.14 -6.43 -8.50
CA ALA A 431 13.03 -5.95 -9.55
C ALA A 431 14.23 -5.19 -9.00
N LYS A 432 14.05 -4.31 -8.00
CA LYS A 432 15.14 -3.54 -7.39
C LYS A 432 16.06 -4.42 -6.54
N LYS A 433 15.52 -5.44 -5.88
CA LYS A 433 16.29 -6.33 -4.98
C LYS A 433 16.97 -7.50 -5.69
N HIS A 434 16.30 -8.11 -6.67
CA HIS A 434 16.74 -9.35 -7.31
C HIS A 434 17.00 -9.19 -8.82
N GLY A 435 16.78 -8.00 -9.37
CA GLY A 435 16.84 -7.72 -10.80
C GLY A 435 15.49 -7.98 -11.49
N PRO A 436 15.16 -7.25 -12.57
CA PRO A 436 13.85 -7.31 -13.22
C PRO A 436 13.54 -8.68 -13.85
N ASN A 437 14.55 -9.50 -14.15
CA ASN A 437 14.38 -10.83 -14.74
C ASN A 437 13.52 -11.76 -13.89
N VAL A 438 13.41 -11.54 -12.56
CA VAL A 438 12.52 -12.33 -11.70
C VAL A 438 11.04 -12.12 -12.06
N VAL A 439 10.67 -10.91 -12.48
CA VAL A 439 9.30 -10.60 -12.90
C VAL A 439 9.00 -11.26 -14.24
N VAL A 440 9.96 -11.21 -15.19
CA VAL A 440 9.85 -11.89 -16.48
C VAL A 440 9.72 -13.40 -16.32
N ALA A 441 10.52 -14.00 -15.44
CA ALA A 441 10.44 -15.42 -15.14
C ALA A 441 9.09 -15.80 -14.51
N ALA A 442 8.49 -14.93 -13.67
CA ALA A 442 7.16 -15.17 -13.11
C ALA A 442 6.08 -15.20 -14.21
N LEU A 443 6.15 -14.28 -15.19
CA LEU A 443 5.24 -14.27 -16.34
C LEU A 443 5.40 -15.51 -17.21
N GLU A 444 6.64 -15.97 -17.45
CA GLU A 444 6.90 -17.22 -18.16
C GLU A 444 6.28 -18.43 -17.46
N LYS A 445 6.31 -18.46 -16.13
CA LYS A 445 5.72 -19.56 -15.33
C LYS A 445 4.20 -19.65 -15.46
N LEU A 446 3.51 -18.57 -15.81
CA LEU A 446 2.07 -18.62 -16.09
C LEU A 446 1.71 -19.52 -17.29
N THR A 447 2.69 -19.85 -18.15
CA THR A 447 2.49 -20.82 -19.25
C THR A 447 2.40 -22.27 -18.78
N THR A 448 2.87 -22.56 -17.56
CA THR A 448 2.87 -23.90 -16.96
C THR A 448 2.03 -23.99 -15.70
N GLU A 449 1.80 -22.87 -15.00
CA GLU A 449 1.10 -22.80 -13.72
C GLU A 449 -0.30 -22.19 -13.85
N THR A 450 -1.29 -22.76 -13.17
CA THR A 450 -2.64 -22.18 -13.08
C THR A 450 -2.78 -21.16 -11.95
N SER A 451 -1.86 -21.17 -10.97
CA SER A 451 -1.82 -20.19 -9.90
C SER A 451 -0.69 -19.19 -10.13
N SER A 452 -1.03 -17.91 -10.21
CA SER A 452 -0.05 -16.81 -10.31
C SER A 452 0.83 -16.70 -9.06
N LEU A 453 0.29 -17.00 -7.88
CA LEU A 453 1.10 -17.03 -6.65
C LEU A 453 2.14 -18.16 -6.69
N THR A 454 1.76 -19.35 -7.15
CA THR A 454 2.71 -20.46 -7.36
C THR A 454 3.77 -20.11 -8.41
N ALA A 455 3.37 -19.45 -9.50
CA ALA A 455 4.30 -18.99 -10.53
C ALA A 455 5.36 -18.04 -9.96
N VAL A 456 4.95 -17.03 -9.20
CA VAL A 456 5.82 -16.07 -8.52
C VAL A 456 6.72 -16.76 -7.48
N ASP A 457 6.15 -17.58 -6.59
CA ASP A 457 6.91 -18.27 -5.55
C ASP A 457 8.03 -19.15 -6.12
N SER A 458 7.78 -19.78 -7.29
CA SER A 458 8.73 -20.68 -7.93
C SER A 458 10.00 -20.01 -8.47
N VAL A 459 9.98 -18.68 -8.68
CA VAL A 459 11.10 -17.93 -9.27
C VAL A 459 11.77 -16.95 -8.31
N VAL A 460 11.09 -16.58 -7.24
CA VAL A 460 11.62 -15.62 -6.26
C VAL A 460 12.76 -16.28 -5.44
N PRO A 461 13.95 -15.65 -5.32
CA PRO A 461 15.04 -16.19 -4.53
C PRO A 461 14.66 -16.38 -3.05
N GLY A 462 14.73 -17.63 -2.57
CA GLY A 462 14.31 -17.96 -1.21
C GLY A 462 12.80 -18.01 -1.00
N LYS A 463 12.02 -18.04 -2.10
CA LYS A 463 10.56 -18.11 -2.10
C LYS A 463 9.88 -16.90 -1.46
N LEU A 464 8.55 -16.88 -1.46
CA LEU A 464 7.77 -15.87 -0.75
C LEU A 464 8.00 -15.96 0.76
N GLU A 465 8.26 -17.16 1.30
CA GLU A 465 8.57 -17.37 2.73
C GLU A 465 9.69 -16.45 3.24
N LYS A 466 10.79 -16.30 2.50
CA LYS A 466 11.88 -15.38 2.86
C LYS A 466 11.64 -13.95 2.40
N THR A 467 11.00 -13.78 1.26
CA THR A 467 10.95 -12.49 0.55
C THR A 467 9.83 -11.58 1.04
N TRP A 468 8.69 -12.16 1.41
CA TRP A 468 7.49 -11.43 1.82
C TRP A 468 7.68 -10.63 3.12
N PRO A 469 8.31 -11.16 4.20
CA PRO A 469 8.58 -10.38 5.40
C PRO A 469 9.53 -9.20 5.17
N GLU A 470 10.50 -9.36 4.26
CA GLU A 470 11.41 -8.28 3.89
C GLU A 470 10.69 -7.21 3.07
N PHE A 471 9.78 -7.61 2.18
CA PHE A 471 8.90 -6.67 1.48
C PHE A 471 8.00 -5.92 2.46
N ALA A 472 7.39 -6.60 3.45
CA ALA A 472 6.57 -5.96 4.48
C ALA A 472 7.35 -4.87 5.23
N LYS A 473 8.61 -5.13 5.58
CA LYS A 473 9.49 -4.12 6.20
C LYS A 473 9.75 -2.94 5.27
N VAL A 474 10.00 -3.17 3.97
CA VAL A 474 10.22 -2.07 2.99
C VAL A 474 8.96 -1.26 2.72
N LEU A 475 7.79 -1.93 2.70
CA LEU A 475 6.47 -1.32 2.51
C LEU A 475 6.10 -0.30 3.60
N TRP A 476 6.76 -0.34 4.76
CA TRP A 476 6.66 0.68 5.81
C TRP A 476 6.82 2.10 5.26
N ASN A 477 7.74 2.29 4.29
CA ASN A 477 8.06 3.53 3.58
C ASN A 477 8.11 4.80 4.46
N GLN A 478 8.62 4.65 5.68
CA GLN A 478 8.79 5.70 6.67
C GLN A 478 10.07 5.43 7.46
N ALA A 479 10.48 6.37 8.32
CA ALA A 479 11.65 6.19 9.18
C ALA A 479 11.55 4.87 9.98
N PRO A 480 12.62 4.06 10.04
CA PRO A 480 13.97 4.32 9.50
C PRO A 480 14.18 3.85 8.05
N ILE A 481 13.18 3.21 7.44
CA ILE A 481 13.28 2.52 6.17
C ILE A 481 13.40 3.48 4.98
N ASP A 482 12.63 4.56 4.97
CA ASP A 482 12.65 5.60 3.91
C ASP A 482 14.01 6.29 3.69
N ALA A 483 14.88 6.26 4.70
CA ALA A 483 16.23 6.79 4.62
C ALA A 483 17.21 5.83 3.92
N LYS A 484 16.89 4.54 3.85
CA LYS A 484 17.77 3.50 3.30
C LYS A 484 17.75 3.48 1.78
N ALA A 485 18.89 3.11 1.18
CA ALA A 485 19.01 2.94 -0.27
C ALA A 485 18.02 1.92 -0.85
N GLU A 486 17.68 0.88 -0.09
CA GLU A 486 16.64 -0.10 -0.43
C GLU A 486 15.27 0.35 0.11
N SER A 487 14.69 1.38 -0.49
CA SER A 487 13.35 1.86 -0.15
C SER A 487 12.67 2.55 -1.33
N PHE A 488 11.34 2.55 -1.35
CA PHE A 488 10.55 3.24 -2.37
C PHE A 488 10.90 4.74 -2.42
N ALA A 489 10.95 5.42 -1.28
CA ALA A 489 11.40 6.81 -1.18
C ALA A 489 12.77 7.10 -1.86
N LYS A 490 13.69 6.13 -1.93
CA LYS A 490 14.98 6.29 -2.65
C LYS A 490 14.96 5.80 -4.09
N TRP A 491 14.17 4.77 -4.41
CA TRP A 491 14.09 4.22 -5.76
C TRP A 491 13.39 5.16 -6.72
N ASP A 492 12.26 5.70 -6.28
CA ASP A 492 11.34 6.43 -7.14
C ASP A 492 10.62 7.56 -6.38
N GLN A 493 11.06 7.95 -5.18
CA GLN A 493 10.47 9.09 -4.46
C GLN A 493 8.99 8.92 -4.04
N LEU A 494 8.48 7.69 -3.98
CA LEU A 494 7.14 7.39 -3.47
C LEU A 494 6.94 7.97 -2.06
N LYS A 495 5.83 8.68 -1.85
CA LYS A 495 5.51 9.40 -0.58
C LYS A 495 4.45 8.71 0.25
N GLU A 496 3.73 7.79 -0.37
CA GLU A 496 2.65 7.02 0.18
C GLU A 496 3.16 6.17 1.34
N LYS A 497 2.32 6.03 2.36
CA LYS A 497 2.65 5.36 3.61
C LYS A 497 1.69 4.22 3.82
N VAL A 498 2.20 3.10 4.31
CA VAL A 498 1.35 1.98 4.71
C VAL A 498 0.40 2.41 5.83
N LYS A 499 -0.86 1.97 5.75
CA LYS A 499 -1.83 2.18 6.83
C LYS A 499 -1.38 1.40 8.05
N VAL A 500 -1.49 2.06 9.19
CA VAL A 500 -1.14 1.52 10.50
C VAL A 500 -2.36 1.49 11.39
N HIS A 501 -2.37 0.56 12.32
CA HIS A 501 -3.19 0.65 13.51
C HIS A 501 -2.42 1.47 14.56
N ALA A 502 -2.79 2.75 14.65
CA ALA A 502 -2.16 3.68 15.58
C ALA A 502 -2.71 3.47 16.99
N LEU A 503 -1.83 3.06 17.91
CA LEU A 503 -2.16 2.70 19.28
C LEU A 503 -1.44 3.62 20.28
N LYS A 504 -2.10 3.89 21.42
CA LYS A 504 -1.49 4.70 22.48
C LYS A 504 -0.53 3.87 23.31
N GLY A 505 0.75 4.25 23.35
CA GLY A 505 1.72 3.62 24.24
C GLY A 505 1.53 3.98 25.72
N ASP A 506 0.97 5.16 25.97
CA ASP A 506 0.89 5.77 27.30
C ASP A 506 -0.15 5.12 28.23
N LEU A 507 0.12 5.19 29.54
CA LEU A 507 -0.74 4.61 30.58
C LEU A 507 -1.83 5.57 31.08
N ALA A 508 -1.72 6.87 30.80
CA ALA A 508 -2.69 7.89 31.24
C ALA A 508 -3.00 7.83 32.76
N GLY A 509 -1.97 7.52 33.57
CA GLY A 509 -2.08 7.40 35.03
C GLY A 509 -2.51 6.03 35.56
N ALA A 510 -2.86 5.08 34.69
CA ALA A 510 -3.09 3.69 35.09
C ALA A 510 -1.77 3.02 35.51
N PRO A 511 -1.80 2.08 36.49
CA PRO A 511 -0.60 1.34 36.87
C PRO A 511 -0.13 0.37 35.78
N GLU A 512 -1.07 -0.13 34.99
CA GLU A 512 -0.80 -1.01 33.85
C GLU A 512 -1.94 -0.95 32.84
N HIS A 513 -1.63 -1.33 31.60
CA HIS A 513 -2.63 -1.50 30.54
C HIS A 513 -2.17 -2.56 29.55
N LYS A 514 -3.09 -3.42 29.11
CA LYS A 514 -2.89 -4.48 28.11
C LYS A 514 -3.64 -4.08 26.84
N GLU A 515 -2.92 -3.96 25.74
CA GLU A 515 -3.49 -3.73 24.41
C GLU A 515 -3.44 -5.04 23.62
N GLU A 516 -4.59 -5.57 23.24
CA GLU A 516 -4.65 -6.74 22.34
C GLU A 516 -4.39 -6.29 20.90
N LEU A 517 -3.64 -7.11 20.17
CA LEU A 517 -3.20 -6.81 18.80
C LEU A 517 -3.90 -7.76 17.83
N HIS A 518 -3.81 -7.43 16.54
CA HIS A 518 -4.40 -8.24 15.49
C HIS A 518 -3.84 -9.69 15.49
N ASP A 519 -4.74 -10.66 15.39
CA ASP A 519 -4.46 -12.07 15.61
C ASP A 519 -4.90 -12.98 14.43
N GLU A 520 -5.28 -12.38 13.30
CA GLU A 520 -5.58 -13.07 12.06
C GLU A 520 -4.72 -12.49 10.93
N LEU A 521 -4.35 -13.28 9.92
CA LEU A 521 -3.63 -12.79 8.75
C LEU A 521 -4.14 -13.52 7.51
N LYS A 522 -4.61 -12.80 6.50
CA LYS A 522 -4.95 -13.40 5.20
C LYS A 522 -3.69 -13.89 4.47
N ASN A 523 -3.87 -14.69 3.43
CA ASN A 523 -2.78 -15.10 2.52
C ASN A 523 -1.94 -13.89 2.10
N LEU A 524 -0.60 -13.98 2.17
CA LEU A 524 0.30 -12.90 1.71
C LEU A 524 -0.18 -11.51 2.12
N SER A 525 -0.34 -11.31 3.43
CA SER A 525 -0.81 -10.05 4.02
C SER A 525 0.08 -9.65 5.19
N ASN A 526 -0.05 -8.39 5.60
CA ASN A 526 0.76 -7.76 6.64
C ASN A 526 -0.12 -6.92 7.57
N HIS A 527 0.26 -6.85 8.83
CA HIS A 527 -0.35 -5.95 9.81
C HIS A 527 0.71 -5.09 10.48
N TYR A 528 0.40 -3.80 10.70
CA TYR A 528 1.32 -2.80 11.25
C TYR A 528 0.67 -2.17 12.48
N GLU A 529 1.20 -2.48 13.65
CA GLU A 529 0.81 -1.86 14.92
C GLU A 529 1.83 -0.77 15.26
N HIS A 530 1.42 0.48 15.45
CA HIS A 530 2.33 1.59 15.78
C HIS A 530 1.95 2.22 17.12
N PHE A 531 2.86 2.08 18.08
CA PHE A 531 2.78 2.70 19.39
C PHE A 531 3.68 3.92 19.48
N THR A 532 3.13 5.03 19.97
CA THR A 532 3.91 6.21 20.38
C THR A 532 3.83 6.37 21.89
N PHE A 533 4.96 6.67 22.53
CA PHE A 533 5.08 6.81 23.97
C PHE A 533 5.54 8.22 24.35
N SER A 534 4.65 9.01 24.96
CA SER A 534 4.95 10.36 25.45
C SER A 534 4.97 10.45 26.98
N ASP A 535 4.37 9.49 27.68
CA ASP A 535 4.29 9.45 29.13
C ASP A 535 5.60 8.88 29.73
N PRO A 536 6.35 9.65 30.54
CA PRO A 536 7.53 9.15 31.22
C PRO A 536 7.21 8.11 32.31
N ASN A 537 5.94 7.97 32.71
CA ASN A 537 5.48 6.97 33.66
C ASN A 537 5.10 5.64 33.02
N THR A 538 5.15 5.50 31.69
CA THR A 538 5.15 4.18 31.07
C THR A 538 6.58 3.64 31.10
N ARG A 539 6.89 2.80 32.09
CA ARG A 539 8.27 2.45 32.47
C ARG A 539 8.74 1.13 31.88
N SER A 540 7.87 0.13 31.87
CA SER A 540 8.17 -1.22 31.41
C SER A 540 7.21 -1.64 30.31
N LEU A 541 7.72 -2.27 29.26
CA LEU A 541 6.93 -2.85 28.17
C LEU A 541 7.14 -4.37 28.10
N LEU A 542 6.08 -5.10 27.80
CA LEU A 542 6.09 -6.52 27.48
C LEU A 542 5.25 -6.78 26.24
N PHE A 543 5.90 -7.19 25.16
CA PHE A 543 5.22 -7.76 24.01
C PHE A 543 5.10 -9.28 24.20
N HIS A 544 3.90 -9.81 24.00
CA HIS A 544 3.65 -11.25 23.88
C HIS A 544 3.36 -11.60 22.42
N ASN A 545 4.21 -12.45 21.88
CA ASN A 545 4.09 -12.98 20.54
C ASN A 545 3.06 -14.12 20.50
N GLY A 546 1.81 -13.75 20.20
CA GLY A 546 0.72 -14.71 20.00
C GLY A 546 0.94 -15.74 18.88
N TRP A 547 1.86 -15.44 17.96
CA TRP A 547 2.22 -16.28 16.82
C TRP A 547 3.36 -17.26 17.12
N PHE A 548 3.97 -17.20 18.31
CA PHE A 548 5.16 -17.98 18.65
C PHE A 548 4.98 -19.48 18.40
N LYS A 549 3.84 -20.07 18.78
CA LYS A 549 3.53 -21.49 18.52
C LYS A 549 3.25 -21.79 17.05
N ASN A 550 2.61 -20.88 16.30
CA ASN A 550 2.43 -21.03 14.85
C ASN A 550 3.81 -21.15 14.18
N ILE A 551 4.75 -20.29 14.55
CA ILE A 551 6.09 -20.23 13.97
C ILE A 551 6.93 -21.43 14.41
N THR A 552 7.00 -21.70 15.71
CA THR A 552 7.94 -22.69 16.27
C THR A 552 7.44 -24.13 16.23
N GLU A 553 6.14 -24.36 16.44
CA GLU A 553 5.53 -25.70 16.46
C GLU A 553 4.91 -26.04 15.10
N SER A 554 4.03 -25.17 14.58
CA SER A 554 3.31 -25.43 13.32
C SER A 554 4.14 -25.15 12.06
N LYS A 555 5.26 -24.44 12.21
CA LYS A 555 6.12 -23.98 11.10
C LYS A 555 5.37 -23.15 10.06
N ASP A 556 4.36 -22.40 10.50
CA ASP A 556 3.72 -21.41 9.65
C ASP A 556 4.73 -20.31 9.30
N PRO A 557 4.78 -19.83 8.04
CA PRO A 557 5.75 -18.84 7.58
C PRO A 557 5.33 -17.42 7.98
N VAL A 558 5.10 -17.23 9.28
CA VAL A 558 4.81 -15.93 9.89
C VAL A 558 6.10 -15.31 10.42
N LYS A 559 6.25 -14.01 10.22
CA LYS A 559 7.33 -13.22 10.84
C LYS A 559 6.74 -12.10 11.68
N VAL A 560 7.35 -11.88 12.84
CA VAL A 560 7.08 -10.76 13.73
C VAL A 560 8.34 -9.90 13.79
N LEU A 561 8.32 -8.78 13.08
CA LEU A 561 9.43 -7.82 13.03
C LEU A 561 9.10 -6.61 13.90
N ALA A 562 10.12 -5.96 14.45
CA ALA A 562 9.96 -4.73 15.21
C ALA A 562 10.92 -3.64 14.74
N LEU A 563 10.39 -2.43 14.58
CA LEU A 563 11.15 -1.20 14.35
C LEU A 563 10.87 -0.27 15.53
N TRP A 564 11.89 0.21 16.22
CA TRP A 564 11.68 1.14 17.34
C TRP A 564 12.88 2.07 17.52
N ASN A 565 12.67 3.27 18.04
CA ASN A 565 13.74 4.22 18.32
C ASN A 565 13.89 4.47 19.82
N ASP A 566 15.13 4.60 20.26
CA ASP A 566 15.44 4.88 21.66
C ASP A 566 15.44 6.38 22.00
N ALA A 567 15.80 6.74 23.24
CA ALA A 567 15.81 8.15 23.68
C ALA A 567 16.81 9.03 22.92
N SER A 568 17.79 8.46 22.23
CA SER A 568 18.74 9.19 21.38
C SER A 568 18.19 9.43 19.97
N GLY A 569 17.08 8.79 19.62
CA GLY A 569 16.54 8.77 18.26
C GLY A 569 17.18 7.72 17.36
N ALA A 570 18.06 6.87 17.89
CA ALA A 570 18.63 5.75 17.14
C ALA A 570 17.56 4.68 16.94
N TRP A 571 17.39 4.25 15.68
CA TRP A 571 16.46 3.21 15.29
C TRP A 571 17.08 1.82 15.39
N HIS A 572 16.29 0.87 15.86
CA HIS A 572 16.60 -0.53 16.05
C HIS A 572 15.63 -1.35 15.20
N GLU A 573 16.17 -2.35 14.50
CA GLU A 573 15.41 -3.27 13.65
C GLU A 573 15.65 -4.70 14.12
N GLU A 574 14.57 -5.40 14.43
CA GLU A 574 14.68 -6.70 15.10
C GLU A 574 13.69 -7.72 14.53
N ASP A 575 14.09 -8.98 14.56
CA ASP A 575 13.21 -10.13 14.36
C ASP A 575 12.83 -10.68 15.75
N TRP A 576 11.54 -10.66 16.06
CA TRP A 576 10.95 -11.14 17.31
C TRP A 576 10.27 -12.51 17.15
N SER A 577 10.37 -13.14 15.98
CA SER A 577 9.66 -14.37 15.64
C SER A 577 10.01 -15.54 16.56
N ASP A 578 11.25 -15.62 17.01
CA ASP A 578 11.77 -16.73 17.83
C ASP A 578 11.57 -16.52 19.34
N TYR A 579 10.89 -15.45 19.75
CA TYR A 579 10.64 -15.11 21.15
C TYR A 579 9.13 -15.12 21.43
N GLU A 580 8.71 -15.78 22.52
CA GLU A 580 7.34 -15.71 23.02
C GLU A 580 7.10 -14.36 23.72
N TYR A 581 8.12 -13.83 24.39
CA TYR A 581 8.05 -12.55 25.10
C TYR A 581 9.25 -11.66 24.83
N VAL A 582 8.99 -10.38 24.59
CA VAL A 582 10.03 -9.36 24.42
C VAL A 582 9.77 -8.19 25.37
N GLY A 583 10.77 -7.86 26.18
CA GLY A 583 10.76 -6.71 27.08
C GLY A 583 11.44 -5.49 26.49
N LEU A 584 11.02 -4.30 26.93
CA LEU A 584 11.79 -3.06 26.78
C LEU A 584 11.73 -2.27 28.08
N CYS A 585 12.91 -1.86 28.55
CA CYS A 585 13.03 -1.04 29.75
C CYS A 585 13.11 0.46 29.39
N ARG A 586 12.03 1.21 29.58
CA ARG A 586 12.01 2.65 29.26
C ARG A 586 12.75 3.52 30.26
N ASP A 587 13.16 2.98 31.41
CA ASP A 587 14.06 3.72 32.30
C ASP A 587 15.47 3.86 31.70
N LEU A 588 15.97 2.86 30.98
CA LEU A 588 17.28 2.88 30.30
C LEU A 588 17.20 3.69 29.00
N LYS A 589 18.11 4.64 28.79
CA LYS A 589 18.15 5.47 27.58
C LYS A 589 18.22 4.63 26.29
N SER A 590 19.04 3.58 26.29
CA SER A 590 19.24 2.68 25.16
C SER A 590 18.05 1.79 24.83
N GLN A 591 17.06 1.68 25.73
CA GLN A 591 15.84 0.89 25.53
C GLN A 591 14.56 1.72 25.68
N ARG A 592 14.69 3.05 25.83
CA ARG A 592 13.57 3.96 26.00
C ARG A 592 12.88 4.26 24.67
N ALA A 593 12.09 3.28 24.25
CA ALA A 593 11.24 3.38 23.08
C ALA A 593 10.42 4.67 23.10
N GLN A 594 10.54 5.47 22.04
CA GLN A 594 9.66 6.61 21.73
C GLN A 594 8.55 6.17 20.79
N ASP A 595 8.93 5.41 19.75
CA ASP A 595 8.04 4.71 18.83
C ASP A 595 8.36 3.22 18.84
N LEU A 596 7.33 2.38 18.74
CA LEU A 596 7.44 0.95 18.52
C LEU A 596 6.46 0.53 17.42
N ILE A 597 6.98 0.00 16.33
CA ILE A 597 6.23 -0.55 15.22
C ILE A 597 6.41 -2.06 15.26
N ILE A 598 5.31 -2.81 15.35
CA ILE A 598 5.30 -4.26 15.25
C ILE A 598 4.67 -4.62 13.90
N ILE A 599 5.46 -5.28 13.06
CA ILE A 599 5.06 -5.73 11.73
C ILE A 599 4.86 -7.24 11.80
N THR A 600 3.63 -7.69 11.60
CA THR A 600 3.35 -9.12 11.50
C THR A 600 3.05 -9.46 10.04
N SER A 601 3.80 -10.39 9.48
CA SER A 601 3.77 -10.74 8.05
C SER A 601 3.44 -12.22 7.90
N ASN A 602 2.45 -12.55 7.05
CA ASN A 602 2.12 -13.92 6.68
C ASN A 602 2.56 -14.22 5.24
N ALA A 603 3.57 -15.06 5.06
CA ALA A 603 4.03 -15.47 3.73
C ALA A 603 3.32 -16.73 3.19
N LYS A 604 2.37 -17.30 3.95
CA LYS A 604 1.60 -18.47 3.53
C LYS A 604 0.59 -18.04 2.47
N PHE A 605 0.39 -18.90 1.48
CA PHE A 605 -0.70 -18.76 0.54
C PHE A 605 -1.24 -20.12 0.14
N GLU A 606 -2.50 -20.12 -0.26
CA GLU A 606 -3.15 -21.24 -0.92
C GLU A 606 -3.23 -20.93 -2.42
N PRO A 607 -2.91 -21.87 -3.32
CA PRO A 607 -2.86 -21.59 -4.77
C PRO A 607 -4.17 -21.06 -5.38
N ASN A 608 -5.31 -21.34 -4.74
CA ASN A 608 -6.65 -20.89 -5.16
C ASN A 608 -7.12 -19.62 -4.40
N GLY A 609 -6.26 -19.01 -3.59
CA GLY A 609 -6.57 -17.85 -2.76
C GLY A 609 -7.46 -18.13 -1.55
N GLY A 610 -7.81 -17.06 -0.82
CA GLY A 610 -8.85 -17.10 0.23
C GLY A 610 -8.47 -17.69 1.61
N GLY A 611 -7.21 -18.07 1.83
CA GLY A 611 -6.75 -18.60 3.11
C GLY A 611 -6.46 -17.53 4.17
N SER A 612 -6.47 -17.93 5.44
CA SER A 612 -5.99 -17.13 6.55
C SER A 612 -5.30 -17.97 7.63
N LEU A 613 -4.47 -17.33 8.44
CA LEU A 613 -3.87 -17.87 9.64
C LEU A 613 -4.45 -17.16 10.87
N LYS A 614 -4.61 -17.90 11.95
CA LYS A 614 -4.97 -17.36 13.27
C LYS A 614 -3.83 -17.62 14.24
N ALA A 615 -3.50 -16.61 15.06
CA ALA A 615 -2.52 -16.74 16.11
C ALA A 615 -2.97 -17.80 17.14
N ALA A 616 -2.04 -18.61 17.64
CA ALA A 616 -2.31 -19.63 18.65
C ALA A 616 -2.84 -19.04 19.97
N LYS A 617 -2.46 -17.79 20.25
CA LYS A 617 -3.04 -16.93 21.28
C LYS A 617 -3.10 -15.50 20.74
N THR A 618 -4.01 -14.68 21.26
CA THR A 618 -4.05 -13.26 20.91
C THR A 618 -2.73 -12.57 21.32
N PRO A 619 -1.99 -11.95 20.39
CA PRO A 619 -0.82 -11.15 20.69
C PRO A 619 -1.23 -9.89 21.45
N TYR A 620 -0.34 -9.36 22.29
CA TYR A 620 -0.62 -8.14 23.04
C TYR A 620 0.65 -7.37 23.39
N LEU A 621 0.48 -6.07 23.62
CA LEU A 621 1.48 -5.23 24.27
C LEU A 621 0.97 -4.79 25.64
N LYS A 622 1.68 -5.21 26.70
CA LYS A 622 1.42 -4.77 28.07
C LYS A 622 2.41 -3.69 28.48
N ARG A 623 1.90 -2.69 29.18
CA ARG A 623 2.67 -1.56 29.70
C ARG A 623 2.47 -1.49 31.20
N SER A 624 3.51 -1.12 31.93
CA SER A 624 3.45 -0.92 33.38
C SER A 624 4.20 0.33 33.80
N ASN A 625 3.72 0.98 34.85
CA ASN A 625 4.37 2.11 35.49
C ASN A 625 5.45 1.71 36.50
N LEU A 626 5.69 0.41 36.67
CA LEU A 626 6.80 -0.11 37.45
C LEU A 626 8.10 0.08 36.68
N GLY A 627 9.07 0.71 37.34
CA GLY A 627 10.44 0.88 36.84
C GLY A 627 11.14 -0.44 36.53
N CYS A 628 12.24 -0.34 35.80
CA CYS A 628 12.99 -1.50 35.29
C CYS A 628 14.51 -1.30 35.35
N TRP A 629 15.01 -0.21 35.94
CA TRP A 629 16.44 0.06 36.01
C TRP A 629 16.95 0.31 37.42
N LYS A 630 16.38 1.30 38.10
CA LYS A 630 16.93 1.82 39.35
C LYS A 630 15.85 2.41 40.23
N TYR A 631 15.96 2.18 41.53
CA TYR A 631 15.07 2.72 42.55
C TYR A 631 15.87 3.46 43.61
N LYS A 632 15.34 4.58 44.09
CA LYS A 632 15.87 5.31 45.25
C LYS A 632 14.76 5.56 46.26
N GLY A 633 15.08 5.51 47.53
CA GLY A 633 14.10 5.87 48.54
C GLY A 633 14.57 5.61 49.96
N THR A 634 13.62 5.40 50.86
CA THR A 634 13.87 5.31 52.29
C THR A 634 13.15 4.14 52.93
N SER A 635 13.71 3.61 54.01
CA SER A 635 13.05 2.62 54.86
C SER A 635 13.28 2.95 56.32
N LYS A 636 12.24 2.82 57.14
CA LYS A 636 12.29 3.05 58.57
C LYS A 636 11.77 1.82 59.31
N ALA A 637 12.57 1.28 60.22
CA ALA A 637 12.19 0.20 61.12
C ALA A 637 12.11 0.72 62.55
N VAL A 638 11.01 0.43 63.25
CA VAL A 638 10.79 0.80 64.64
C VAL A 638 10.48 -0.46 65.43
N LEU A 639 11.47 -0.94 66.19
CA LEU A 639 11.32 -2.05 67.13
C LEU A 639 10.86 -1.48 68.48
N MET A 640 9.73 -1.99 68.97
CA MET A 640 9.17 -1.61 70.26
C MET A 640 8.76 -2.87 71.03
N GLY A 641 9.67 -3.39 71.86
CA GLY A 641 9.41 -4.59 72.65
C GLY A 641 8.28 -4.41 73.67
N ALA A 642 7.64 -5.53 74.04
CA ALA A 642 6.61 -5.53 75.07
C ALA A 642 7.14 -4.95 76.40
N GLY A 643 6.45 -3.93 76.92
CA GLY A 643 6.82 -3.26 78.17
C GLY A 643 7.92 -2.18 78.04
N TRP A 644 8.40 -1.90 76.82
CA TRP A 644 9.27 -0.76 76.57
C TRP A 644 8.50 0.55 76.65
N SER A 645 9.16 1.62 77.08
CA SER A 645 8.67 3.01 76.97
C SER A 645 9.74 3.90 76.37
N GLY A 646 9.36 4.95 75.63
CA GLY A 646 10.31 5.79 74.87
C GLY A 646 10.12 5.63 73.37
N ARG A 647 11.21 5.83 72.60
CA ARG A 647 11.20 5.76 71.13
C ARG A 647 11.45 4.36 70.58
N GLY A 648 11.96 3.44 71.41
CA GLY A 648 12.32 2.10 70.98
C GLY A 648 13.68 2.09 70.27
N LYS A 649 13.85 1.14 69.35
CA LYS A 649 15.00 1.07 68.45
C LYS A 649 14.56 1.44 67.04
N VAL A 650 15.11 2.54 66.53
CA VAL A 650 14.79 3.11 65.23
C VAL A 650 15.96 2.93 64.28
N LEU A 651 15.69 2.36 63.11
CA LEU A 651 16.57 2.41 61.95
C LEU A 651 15.93 3.27 60.88
N ASP A 652 16.68 4.22 60.35
CA ASP A 652 16.26 5.08 59.24
C ASP A 652 17.28 5.00 58.11
N ALA A 653 16.89 4.46 56.96
CA ALA A 653 17.78 4.07 55.87
C ALA A 653 17.48 4.83 54.58
N ASN A 654 18.55 5.26 53.90
CA ASN A 654 18.54 5.70 52.52
C ASN A 654 18.99 4.56 51.62
N LEU A 655 18.21 4.26 50.60
CA LEU A 655 18.36 3.04 49.80
C LEU A 655 18.44 3.37 48.32
N GLU A 656 19.31 2.64 47.64
CA GLU A 656 19.45 2.65 46.20
C GLU A 656 19.59 1.21 45.70
N TYR A 657 18.69 0.82 44.79
CA TYR A 657 18.69 -0.46 44.10
C TYR A 657 18.93 -0.22 42.63
N GLN A 658 19.78 -1.02 42.00
CA GLN A 658 20.08 -0.87 40.58
C GLN A 658 20.26 -2.24 39.94
N VAL A 659 19.70 -2.42 38.73
CA VAL A 659 19.87 -3.63 37.92
C VAL A 659 21.35 -3.84 37.60
N LEU A 660 21.83 -5.09 37.72
CA LEU A 660 23.21 -5.45 37.36
C LEU A 660 23.41 -5.32 35.85
N GLY A 661 24.59 -4.84 35.43
CA GLY A 661 24.85 -4.46 34.04
C GLY A 661 24.56 -5.54 32.99
N ALA A 662 24.81 -6.82 33.30
CA ALA A 662 24.53 -7.94 32.39
C ALA A 662 23.04 -8.05 32.03
N PHE A 663 22.15 -7.72 32.98
CA PHE A 663 20.70 -7.77 32.78
C PHE A 663 20.12 -6.53 32.08
N ALA A 664 20.91 -5.46 31.98
CA ALA A 664 20.55 -4.24 31.26
C ALA A 664 20.93 -4.29 29.76
N ALA A 665 21.60 -5.37 29.33
CA ALA A 665 22.01 -5.54 27.95
C ALA A 665 20.80 -5.68 27.01
N SER A 666 20.89 -5.07 25.82
CA SER A 666 19.81 -5.06 24.81
C SER A 666 19.59 -6.41 24.11
N ASP A 667 20.53 -7.33 24.27
CA ASP A 667 20.53 -8.69 23.73
C ASP A 667 20.43 -9.76 24.82
N TYR A 668 20.11 -9.36 26.06
CA TYR A 668 20.01 -10.28 27.18
C TYR A 668 18.89 -11.32 26.96
N GLU A 669 19.28 -12.60 26.97
CA GLU A 669 18.38 -13.76 27.04
C GLU A 669 18.50 -14.41 28.41
N HIS A 670 17.36 -14.69 29.02
CA HIS A 670 17.32 -15.12 30.41
C HIS A 670 17.46 -16.64 30.52
N PRO A 671 18.44 -17.18 31.28
CA PRO A 671 18.70 -18.62 31.33
C PRO A 671 17.52 -19.43 31.93
N SER A 672 16.80 -18.86 32.90
CA SER A 672 15.61 -19.49 33.49
C SER A 672 14.28 -19.12 32.81
N LEU A 673 14.27 -18.26 31.78
CA LEU A 673 13.04 -17.86 31.08
C LEU A 673 13.28 -18.08 29.57
N PRO A 674 13.08 -19.32 29.08
CA PRO A 674 13.35 -19.64 27.68
C PRO A 674 12.46 -18.80 26.75
N HIS A 675 12.95 -18.56 25.53
CA HIS A 675 12.22 -17.81 24.48
C HIS A 675 11.84 -16.38 24.90
N THR A 676 12.65 -15.76 25.74
CA THR A 676 12.48 -14.36 26.16
C THR A 676 13.65 -13.50 25.70
N LYS A 677 13.36 -12.24 25.36
CA LYS A 677 14.37 -11.23 25.02
C LYS A 677 14.21 -10.00 25.90
N ARG A 678 15.31 -9.49 26.47
CA ARG A 678 15.35 -8.25 27.30
C ARG A 678 14.43 -8.26 28.52
N LEU A 679 14.04 -9.43 29.01
CA LEU A 679 13.30 -9.58 30.26
C LEU A 679 14.28 -9.73 31.44
N GLY A 680 15.19 -8.75 31.54
CA GLY A 680 16.34 -8.75 32.46
C GLY A 680 16.17 -7.91 33.72
N ALA A 681 15.22 -6.98 33.77
CA ALA A 681 15.05 -6.12 34.95
C ALA A 681 14.53 -6.85 36.22
N PHE A 682 14.32 -8.16 36.15
CA PHE A 682 13.37 -8.86 37.00
C PHE A 682 13.88 -10.18 37.55
N MET A 683 15.08 -10.16 38.11
CA MET A 683 15.39 -11.15 39.12
C MET A 683 16.20 -10.59 40.27
N ILE A 684 17.19 -9.71 40.11
CA ILE A 684 18.07 -9.32 41.23
C ILE A 684 18.62 -7.89 41.07
N MET A 685 18.27 -6.98 42.00
CA MET A 685 18.88 -5.65 42.14
C MET A 685 19.63 -5.54 43.48
N PRO A 686 20.97 -5.50 43.52
CA PRO A 686 21.70 -5.28 44.76
C PRO A 686 21.38 -3.93 45.37
N VAL A 687 21.46 -3.87 46.71
CA VAL A 687 21.25 -2.65 47.48
C VAL A 687 22.56 -1.91 47.79
N SER A 688 22.48 -0.59 47.83
CA SER A 688 23.49 0.32 48.34
C SER A 688 22.84 1.47 49.12
N GLY A 689 23.64 2.21 49.91
CA GLY A 689 23.17 3.36 50.67
C GLY A 689 23.71 3.41 52.09
N ASP A 690 22.92 3.99 52.99
CA ASP A 690 23.30 4.22 54.38
C ASP A 690 22.08 4.13 55.32
N PHE A 691 22.33 3.97 56.62
CA PHE A 691 21.29 4.00 57.63
C PHE A 691 21.76 4.66 58.92
N THR A 692 20.81 5.16 59.70
CA THR A 692 21.01 5.73 61.04
C THR A 692 20.35 4.81 62.06
N LEU A 693 21.12 4.40 63.09
CA LEU A 693 20.60 3.66 64.24
C LEU A 693 20.46 4.61 65.43
N ASP A 694 19.25 4.69 65.99
CA ASP A 694 18.91 5.46 67.19
C ASP A 694 18.12 4.56 68.15
N VAL A 695 18.69 4.29 69.32
CA VAL A 695 18.07 3.48 70.37
C VAL A 695 17.81 4.40 71.56
N ASP A 696 16.56 4.45 72.01
CA ASP A 696 16.18 5.16 73.24
C ASP A 696 14.89 4.56 73.81
N TYR A 697 15.05 3.66 74.78
CA TYR A 697 13.91 3.08 75.50
C TYR A 697 14.25 2.76 76.95
N ASN A 698 13.21 2.66 77.78
CA ASN A 698 13.29 2.16 79.14
C ASN A 698 12.61 0.80 79.25
N PHE A 699 13.27 -0.14 79.92
CA PHE A 699 12.74 -1.46 80.23
C PHE A 699 13.31 -1.94 81.56
N GLY A 700 12.48 -2.54 82.42
CA GLY A 700 12.93 -3.09 83.71
C GLY A 700 13.62 -2.10 84.66
N GLY A 701 13.36 -0.79 84.53
CA GLY A 701 14.03 0.26 85.32
C GLY A 701 15.39 0.73 84.78
N CYS A 702 15.81 0.24 83.61
CA CYS A 702 17.02 0.65 82.90
C CYS A 702 16.68 1.42 81.63
N ARG A 703 17.48 2.44 81.31
CA ARG A 703 17.46 3.19 80.05
C ARG A 703 18.57 2.72 79.13
N TYR A 704 18.21 2.41 77.90
CA TYR A 704 19.08 1.93 76.83
C TYR A 704 19.21 3.02 75.78
N THR A 705 20.45 3.41 75.47
CA THR A 705 20.74 4.51 74.52
C THR A 705 21.86 4.17 73.55
N HIS A 706 21.67 4.50 72.28
CA HIS A 706 22.71 4.45 71.25
C HIS A 706 22.37 5.42 70.13
N GLY A 707 23.35 6.18 69.66
CA GLY A 707 23.16 7.08 68.52
C GLY A 707 22.32 8.33 68.83
N PRO A 708 21.80 9.01 67.79
CA PRO A 708 21.77 8.59 66.38
C PRO A 708 23.17 8.47 65.75
N THR A 709 23.48 7.30 65.19
CA THR A 709 24.78 7.00 64.54
C THR A 709 24.56 6.51 63.11
N LYS A 710 25.30 7.07 62.15
CA LYS A 710 25.22 6.72 60.73
C LYS A 710 26.18 5.58 60.36
N TYR A 711 25.70 4.64 59.54
CA TYR A 711 26.41 3.46 59.06
C TYR A 711 26.21 3.29 57.55
N ALA A 712 27.23 2.78 56.84
CA ALA A 712 27.10 2.42 55.43
C ALA A 712 26.46 1.03 55.29
N LEU A 713 25.59 0.81 54.31
CA LEU A 713 25.06 -0.52 54.04
C LEU A 713 26.17 -1.43 53.48
N VAL A 714 26.30 -2.64 54.03
CA VAL A 714 27.21 -3.66 53.52
C VAL A 714 26.48 -4.48 52.45
N ALA A 715 27.13 -4.69 51.31
CA ALA A 715 26.54 -5.35 50.14
C ALA A 715 26.21 -6.85 50.34
N SER A 716 26.55 -7.45 51.49
CA SER A 716 26.58 -8.90 51.69
C SER A 716 25.25 -9.54 52.10
N GLY A 717 24.08 -9.03 51.68
CA GLY A 717 22.83 -9.71 52.05
C GLY A 717 21.51 -9.24 51.46
N GLY A 718 21.44 -8.09 50.77
CA GLY A 718 20.18 -7.56 50.25
C GLY A 718 20.13 -7.48 48.74
N VAL A 719 19.16 -8.16 48.13
CA VAL A 719 18.77 -7.98 46.73
C VAL A 719 17.29 -7.66 46.69
N MET A 720 16.86 -6.87 45.73
CA MET A 720 15.47 -6.63 45.39
C MET A 720 15.14 -7.43 44.14
N LEU A 721 14.25 -8.41 44.28
CA LEU A 721 13.63 -9.08 43.12
C LEU A 721 12.45 -8.21 42.66
N MET A 722 12.08 -8.22 41.39
CA MET A 722 10.93 -7.45 40.90
C MET A 722 10.35 -8.18 39.71
N ASN A 723 9.03 -8.19 39.51
CA ASN A 723 8.45 -8.61 38.23
C ASN A 723 7.20 -7.79 37.89
N PRO A 724 7.21 -6.91 36.90
CA PRO A 724 6.08 -6.05 36.58
C PRO A 724 5.00 -6.78 35.80
N PHE A 725 5.28 -8.00 35.31
CA PHE A 725 4.42 -8.77 34.42
C PHE A 725 4.17 -10.19 34.94
N ASN A 726 2.93 -10.51 35.26
CA ASN A 726 2.52 -11.82 35.79
C ASN A 726 2.46 -12.94 34.73
N GLU A 727 2.78 -12.63 33.48
CA GLU A 727 2.64 -13.55 32.34
C GLU A 727 3.81 -14.53 32.17
N LEU A 728 4.97 -14.19 32.72
CA LEU A 728 6.18 -14.99 32.58
C LEU A 728 6.06 -16.35 33.29
N LYS A 729 6.67 -17.36 32.68
CA LYS A 729 6.75 -18.73 33.21
C LYS A 729 8.19 -19.22 33.14
N SER A 730 8.55 -20.06 34.11
CA SER A 730 9.89 -20.65 34.22
C SER A 730 9.77 -22.17 34.37
N PRO A 731 10.62 -22.97 33.69
CA PRO A 731 10.78 -24.39 33.99
C PRO A 731 11.55 -24.64 35.29
N ASP A 732 12.33 -23.65 35.77
CA ASP A 732 12.99 -23.70 37.08
C ASP A 732 11.96 -23.47 38.20
N PRO A 733 11.78 -24.43 39.13
CA PRO A 733 10.75 -24.36 40.17
C PRO A 733 10.88 -23.17 41.11
N ASP A 734 12.09 -22.78 41.49
CA ASP A 734 12.34 -21.67 42.42
C ASP A 734 11.96 -20.33 41.76
N THR A 735 12.39 -20.14 40.51
CA THR A 735 12.00 -18.99 39.70
C THR A 735 10.48 -18.98 39.47
N GLN A 736 9.85 -20.14 39.23
CA GLN A 736 8.41 -20.23 39.00
C GLN A 736 7.58 -19.96 40.26
N ASP A 737 8.03 -20.42 41.42
CA ASP A 737 7.43 -20.10 42.71
C ASP A 737 7.46 -18.59 42.94
N TRP A 738 8.63 -17.97 42.72
CA TRP A 738 8.78 -16.52 42.80
C TRP A 738 7.85 -15.77 41.83
N LEU A 739 7.81 -16.15 40.54
CA LEU A 739 6.93 -15.55 39.53
C LEU A 739 5.42 -15.70 39.86
N SER A 740 5.05 -16.67 40.69
CA SER A 740 3.66 -16.91 41.09
C SER A 740 3.14 -15.93 42.15
N HIS A 741 4.02 -15.17 42.80
CA HIS A 741 3.64 -14.25 43.87
C HIS A 741 2.84 -13.05 43.34
N ALA A 742 1.61 -12.87 43.86
CA ALA A 742 0.71 -11.78 43.49
C ALA A 742 1.27 -10.38 43.76
N SER A 743 2.24 -10.27 44.68
CA SER A 743 2.91 -9.02 45.05
C SER A 743 3.96 -8.55 44.05
N ARG A 744 4.16 -9.23 42.90
CA ARG A 744 5.20 -8.90 41.92
C ARG A 744 6.60 -8.92 42.57
N SER A 745 6.78 -9.83 43.53
CA SER A 745 7.39 -9.62 44.86
C SER A 745 8.82 -9.05 44.87
N TYR A 746 8.98 -8.03 45.73
CA TYR A 746 10.24 -7.39 46.07
C TYR A 746 10.69 -7.80 47.47
N THR A 747 11.35 -8.94 47.58
CA THR A 747 12.06 -9.30 48.80
C THR A 747 13.30 -8.43 48.91
N SER A 748 13.59 -7.86 50.08
CA SER A 748 14.94 -7.46 50.47
C SER A 748 15.01 -7.49 51.99
N ALA A 749 15.67 -8.49 52.56
CA ALA A 749 16.16 -8.43 53.93
C ALA A 749 17.63 -7.99 53.89
N ILE A 750 17.93 -6.78 54.37
CA ILE A 750 19.31 -6.31 54.51
C ILE A 750 19.69 -6.50 55.96
N GLY A 751 20.36 -7.60 56.29
CA GLY A 751 20.92 -7.79 57.62
C GLY A 751 22.27 -7.11 57.74
N ASP A 752 22.38 -6.13 58.66
CA ASP A 752 23.68 -5.66 59.10
C ASP A 752 24.13 -6.46 60.33
N GLY A 753 25.10 -7.36 60.14
CA GLY A 753 25.67 -8.20 61.18
C GLY A 753 26.67 -7.49 62.10
N ARG A 754 26.89 -6.18 61.95
CA ARG A 754 27.73 -5.41 62.88
C ARG A 754 27.15 -5.50 64.29
N ILE A 755 28.03 -5.51 65.30
CA ILE A 755 27.63 -5.45 66.70
C ILE A 755 28.00 -4.07 67.25
N VAL A 756 27.04 -3.41 67.87
CA VAL A 756 27.18 -2.10 68.52
C VAL A 756 27.04 -2.23 70.03
N ASP A 757 27.69 -1.32 70.75
CA ASP A 757 27.50 -1.16 72.19
C ASP A 757 26.31 -0.22 72.45
N ILE A 758 25.31 -0.72 73.17
CA ILE A 758 24.18 0.04 73.69
C ILE A 758 24.50 0.46 75.12
N ALA A 759 24.51 1.76 75.38
CA ALA A 759 24.76 2.29 76.71
C ALA A 759 23.54 2.03 77.60
N VAL A 760 23.76 1.40 78.75
CA VAL A 760 22.71 1.09 79.75
C VAL A 760 22.94 1.95 80.99
N SER A 761 21.90 2.63 81.46
CA SER A 761 21.95 3.50 82.65
C SER A 761 20.66 3.37 83.46
N GLY A 762 20.67 3.67 84.77
CA GLY A 762 19.47 3.59 85.62
C GLY A 762 19.72 2.98 87.00
N SER A 763 18.81 2.11 87.45
CA SER A 763 18.89 1.37 88.73
C SER A 763 20.28 0.71 88.97
N PRO A 764 20.71 0.47 90.23
CA PRO A 764 21.97 -0.22 90.53
C PRO A 764 22.13 -1.60 89.85
N ASP A 765 21.03 -2.24 89.48
CA ASP A 765 21.01 -3.54 88.81
C ASP A 765 21.24 -3.46 87.28
N CYS A 766 21.27 -2.26 86.70
CA CYS A 766 21.49 -2.05 85.27
C CYS A 766 22.96 -2.29 84.90
N ARG A 767 23.24 -3.39 84.19
CA ARG A 767 24.59 -3.73 83.69
C ARG A 767 24.69 -3.39 82.20
N GLY A 768 25.76 -2.71 81.80
CA GLY A 768 26.06 -2.39 80.40
C GLY A 768 27.56 -2.27 80.12
N PRO A 769 27.96 -2.06 78.85
CA PRO A 769 27.09 -1.95 77.67
C PRO A 769 26.46 -3.28 77.27
N GLU A 770 25.27 -3.21 76.68
CA GLU A 770 24.61 -4.36 76.02
C GLU A 770 25.07 -4.44 74.56
N LYS A 771 25.31 -5.66 74.07
CA LYS A 771 25.67 -5.88 72.67
C LYS A 771 24.40 -6.08 71.86
N ASP A 772 24.22 -5.27 70.84
CA ASP A 772 23.08 -5.36 69.92
C ASP A 772 23.58 -5.34 68.47
N ALA A 773 22.83 -5.94 67.55
CA ALA A 773 23.08 -5.77 66.12
C ALA A 773 22.12 -4.71 65.59
N PRO A 774 22.50 -3.77 64.71
CA PRO A 774 21.60 -2.77 64.15
C PRO A 774 20.28 -3.37 63.66
N GLY A 775 20.33 -4.58 63.10
CA GLY A 775 19.15 -5.37 62.74
C GLY A 775 18.98 -5.48 61.24
N ASN A 776 17.77 -5.79 60.82
CA ASN A 776 17.42 -5.95 59.40
C ASN A 776 16.69 -4.71 58.88
N ILE A 777 16.99 -4.30 57.66
CA ILE A 777 16.09 -3.46 56.86
C ILE A 777 15.30 -4.43 55.99
N LEU A 778 14.04 -4.69 56.35
CA LEU A 778 13.20 -5.70 55.70
C LEU A 778 12.17 -5.05 54.77
N PHE A 779 12.14 -5.51 53.51
CA PHE A 779 11.07 -5.38 52.54
C PHE A 779 10.45 -6.76 52.38
N THR A 780 9.21 -6.91 52.84
CA THR A 780 8.52 -8.21 52.83
C THR A 780 7.76 -8.45 51.53
N ASP A 781 7.54 -9.73 51.31
CA ASP A 781 6.75 -10.46 50.34
C ASP A 781 5.30 -10.79 50.79
N SER A 782 4.79 -10.22 51.89
CA SER A 782 3.66 -10.71 52.73
C SER A 782 2.26 -10.90 52.10
N GLY A 783 2.15 -11.48 50.89
CA GLY A 783 0.91 -11.81 50.19
C GLY A 783 0.08 -10.63 49.69
N SER A 784 0.33 -9.41 50.18
CA SER A 784 -0.34 -8.18 49.78
C SER A 784 0.57 -7.32 48.91
N PRO A 785 0.17 -6.93 47.69
CA PRO A 785 0.98 -6.08 46.83
C PRO A 785 1.21 -4.70 47.45
N PRO A 786 2.43 -4.12 47.34
CA PRO A 786 2.66 -2.74 47.76
C PRO A 786 1.81 -1.76 46.93
N LEU A 787 1.54 -0.59 47.48
CA LEU A 787 0.84 0.45 46.74
C LEU A 787 1.78 1.01 45.68
N ALA A 788 1.52 0.69 44.41
CA ALA A 788 2.12 1.36 43.27
C ALA A 788 1.31 2.62 42.95
N LYS A 789 1.91 3.79 43.18
CA LYS A 789 1.30 5.08 42.80
C LYS A 789 1.41 5.28 41.27
N PRO A 790 0.64 6.21 40.67
CA PRO A 790 0.70 6.47 39.22
C PRO A 790 2.10 6.80 38.68
N ASN A 791 2.95 7.42 39.49
CA ASN A 791 4.36 7.74 39.15
C ASN A 791 5.33 6.55 39.31
N GLY A 792 4.81 5.33 39.57
CA GLY A 792 5.59 4.12 39.80
C GLY A 792 6.22 4.03 41.19
N GLU A 793 5.97 4.99 42.09
CA GLU A 793 6.45 4.93 43.47
C GLU A 793 5.83 3.72 44.18
N LEU A 794 6.69 2.93 44.81
CA LEU A 794 6.32 1.80 45.65
C LEU A 794 6.39 2.24 47.11
N SER A 795 5.36 1.97 47.89
CA SER A 795 5.36 2.24 49.32
C SER A 795 4.59 1.19 50.11
N GLY A 796 4.94 1.01 51.37
CA GLY A 796 4.29 0.03 52.22
C GLY A 796 4.62 0.17 53.69
N THR A 797 3.78 -0.46 54.52
CA THR A 797 3.97 -0.65 55.94
C THR A 797 3.83 -2.13 56.26
N PHE A 798 4.76 -2.68 57.03
CA PHE A 798 4.78 -4.08 57.41
C PHE A 798 5.12 -4.26 58.88
N LEU A 799 4.47 -5.21 59.55
CA LEU A 799 4.72 -5.55 60.95
C LEU A 799 5.28 -6.97 61.01
N TYR A 800 6.46 -7.14 61.61
CA TYR A 800 7.03 -8.45 61.90
C TYR A 800 7.49 -8.50 63.35
N SER A 801 6.89 -9.42 64.12
CA SER A 801 7.01 -9.44 65.58
C SER A 801 6.72 -8.04 66.16
N ASP A 802 7.70 -7.46 66.86
CA ASP A 802 7.57 -6.17 67.55
C ASP A 802 8.13 -5.00 66.73
N THR A 803 8.43 -5.22 65.44
CA THR A 803 9.05 -4.21 64.56
C THR A 803 8.08 -3.77 63.46
N THR A 804 7.81 -2.46 63.41
CA THR A 804 7.08 -1.82 62.32
C THR A 804 8.05 -1.26 61.29
N TYR A 805 7.90 -1.68 60.04
CA TYR A 805 8.66 -1.20 58.88
C TYR A 805 7.78 -0.30 58.02
N THR A 806 8.28 0.86 57.63
CA THR A 806 7.63 1.79 56.68
C THR A 806 8.63 2.20 55.62
N TRP A 807 8.26 2.16 54.35
CA TRP A 807 9.22 2.41 53.27
C TRP A 807 8.59 3.06 52.05
N THR A 808 9.45 3.68 51.23
CA THR A 808 9.07 4.34 49.98
C THR A 808 10.24 4.21 48.99
N LEU A 809 9.95 3.86 47.74
CA LEU A 809 10.94 3.63 46.68
C LEU A 809 10.43 4.24 45.37
N GLN A 810 11.20 5.15 44.81
CA GLN A 810 10.88 5.86 43.58
C GLN A 810 11.72 5.31 42.41
N PRO A 811 11.11 4.87 41.30
CA PRO A 811 11.84 4.49 40.09
C PRO A 811 12.56 5.70 39.48
N GLN A 812 13.73 5.45 38.93
CA GLN A 812 14.61 6.46 38.33
C GLN A 812 14.69 6.27 36.82
N LEU A 813 14.73 7.38 36.07
CA LEU A 813 15.11 7.38 34.66
C LEU A 813 16.63 7.53 34.53
N GLU A 814 17.23 6.83 33.59
CA GLU A 814 18.60 7.10 33.17
C GLU A 814 18.67 8.53 32.59
N PRO A 815 19.45 9.43 33.21
CA PRO A 815 19.49 10.85 32.85
C PRO A 815 19.95 11.05 31.43
#